data_AF-A0A8C9JPC1-F1
#
_entry.id   AF-A0A8C9JPC1-F1
#
_cell.length_a   1.000
_cell.length_b   1.000
_cell.length_c   1.000
_cell.angle_alpha   90.00
_cell.angle_beta   90.00
_cell.angle_gamma   90.00
#
_symmetry.space_group_name_H-M   'P 1'
#
loop_
_entity.id
_entity.type
_entity.pdbx_description
1 polymer ?
#
loop_
_entity_poly.entity_id
_entity_poly.type
_entity_poly.pdbx_seq_one_letter_code
_entity_poly.pdbx_strand_id
1 'polypeptide(L)'
;MSPDVPLLNDYKQDFFLKRFPQTVLGGPRFKLGYCAPPYIYVNQIILFLMPWVWGGLGTLLYQLGILEDYYTAALSGGLMLFTAFIIQFTSLYARNKSVTIERMLTTDILAEEDEHEFTSCAGAETIKFLIPGKKYIANTVFHSFLAGLVCGLGTWYLLPNRMSLLYGSAGGAVLQFVFGWITLCIGEYSLIVNTAAETATFQTQDTYEITPLMRPLYIFFFVSVDLAHRFTVNIPGLEQTNQILHILFIFLPFLWALGTLPPPDALFLWAMEQILEFGLGGSSMSTHLRLLIMFIISAGTAVTSYFIPSTVGVVLFMTALGFLLSLNLCDMGHRVGTKSKALPNGSEKQFTWKECLFYIIILVLALIETSLLHHFAGFPQISKNSPQAIVGYILMILLIILWLLREIQSVCIFGIFQNPFYPKNVQTVTLFLEKQRRLMKIGVIRRILLNLVSPFAMIAFLSLDSSLQELHSVSVSIGFTRAFRMVWQNTENALLETAIISAVHLLISSTDVWWNRSLDTGIRLLLVGIMRDRLIQFISKLQFAVTVLFASWTEKKRRKSTTTLCILNIVFSPFVLVFIVFSTLLSSPLLPLFTLPLFLVGFPRPVQSWPGAVGTTACICADTVYYYQMVPHLTTALQSAMAAGSLGLLLPGSHYLGRFQDRLIWIMILECGYTYCCINIKGLELQETSCHTAEAQRVDEVFQSAFEQEYARVCSVNEHFGNVLTPCILLPVKLYSDARNVLSGIIDSHDNLKEFKGDLIKVLVWILLQHCSRRPSMQEVIHKTENKGKESLIILPALNASPQTQSLEDTDSLNSEILDDWSDDNVFGDEPTIKKGKEEKDQLKVVPGVNLPIPGSVESQGVGDHSVGTVPENNLYKAVILGYPVVDKGRQEDVAYIPLMEFSCSHSHLLSLPEEWTSNCLPNSKMREMSSLFPEEWYQFVLKQLECFHSEENASNVLEEIAKDRVLRDFYVHAVMTCYFSLFGVDTMVPSPGHILRVYSGVLPWSLALDWLTEKPELFQLALKAFRYTLKLMIDKASLGPIEDFKELTNCLEEYETDWYIGLVSDEKWKEAVVQEKPYLFSLGYDSNMGVYTGRVLSLQELLVQVGKLNAEAVRGQWANLSWELLYATNDDEERYSIQAHPLLLRNLTVQAADPPLGYPVYSSKPLHIHLY
;
A
#
# COMPACT_ATOMS: atom_id res chain seq x y z
N MET A 1 -19.68 19.99 10.24
CA MET A 1 -19.56 20.99 9.15
C MET A 1 -20.85 21.80 9.01
N SER A 2 -20.74 23.08 8.66
CA SER A 2 -21.89 23.96 8.35
C SER A 2 -22.50 23.62 6.98
N PRO A 3 -23.83 23.76 6.78
CA PRO A 3 -24.47 23.50 5.48
C PRO A 3 -24.14 24.53 4.39
N ASP A 4 -23.50 25.65 4.73
CA ASP A 4 -23.34 26.83 3.87
C ASP A 4 -21.91 26.98 3.27
N VAL A 5 -21.05 25.96 3.41
CA VAL A 5 -19.72 25.92 2.75
C VAL A 5 -19.88 25.65 1.25
N PRO A 6 -19.29 26.46 0.35
CA PRO A 6 -19.45 26.31 -1.10
C PRO A 6 -18.77 25.05 -1.66
N LEU A 7 -19.16 24.69 -2.89
CA LEU A 7 -18.81 23.43 -3.56
C LEU A 7 -17.32 23.38 -3.92
N LEU A 8 -16.77 24.51 -4.36
CA LEU A 8 -15.34 24.87 -4.34
C LEU A 8 -15.18 26.02 -3.34
N ASN A 9 -14.03 26.11 -2.66
CA ASN A 9 -13.66 27.34 -1.96
C ASN A 9 -13.34 28.44 -3.00
N ASP A 10 -13.49 29.72 -2.68
CA ASP A 10 -13.30 30.80 -3.66
C ASP A 10 -11.92 30.75 -4.34
N TYR A 11 -10.86 30.49 -3.55
CA TYR A 11 -9.51 30.18 -4.03
C TYR A 11 -9.47 29.04 -5.07
N LYS A 12 -10.16 27.92 -4.79
CA LYS A 12 -10.21 26.73 -5.66
C LYS A 12 -11.08 26.98 -6.90
N GLN A 13 -12.10 27.84 -6.81
CA GLN A 13 -12.88 28.30 -7.96
C GLN A 13 -12.02 29.17 -8.88
N ASP A 14 -11.26 30.12 -8.35
CA ASP A 14 -10.35 30.95 -9.16
C ASP A 14 -9.26 30.12 -9.82
N PHE A 15 -8.72 29.11 -9.10
CA PHE A 15 -7.74 28.14 -9.61
C PHE A 15 -8.31 27.27 -10.73
N PHE A 16 -9.51 26.69 -10.56
CA PHE A 16 -10.18 25.96 -11.63
C PHE A 16 -10.45 26.85 -12.86
N LEU A 17 -10.84 28.12 -12.64
CA LEU A 17 -11.04 29.10 -13.71
C LEU A 17 -9.73 29.56 -14.39
N LYS A 18 -8.55 29.35 -13.77
CA LYS A 18 -7.24 29.48 -14.43
C LYS A 18 -6.93 28.25 -15.28
N ARG A 19 -7.06 27.03 -14.73
CA ARG A 19 -6.66 25.77 -15.38
C ARG A 19 -7.61 25.31 -16.49
N PHE A 20 -8.93 25.34 -16.29
CA PHE A 20 -9.89 24.79 -17.27
C PHE A 20 -9.77 25.39 -18.69
N PRO A 21 -9.60 26.71 -18.87
CA PRO A 21 -9.31 27.28 -20.19
C PRO A 21 -7.98 26.78 -20.80
N GLN A 22 -6.94 26.56 -19.98
CA GLN A 22 -5.65 26.01 -20.44
C GLN A 22 -5.85 24.58 -20.95
N THR A 23 -6.63 23.75 -20.26
CA THR A 23 -6.94 22.36 -20.66
C THR A 23 -7.79 22.32 -21.94
N VAL A 24 -8.81 23.17 -22.07
CA VAL A 24 -9.62 23.24 -23.30
C VAL A 24 -8.76 23.67 -24.51
N LEU A 25 -7.85 24.63 -24.33
CA LEU A 25 -7.06 25.23 -25.42
C LEU A 25 -5.66 24.59 -25.63
N GLY A 26 -5.28 23.60 -24.82
CA GLY A 26 -4.03 22.83 -25.00
C GLY A 26 -2.76 23.46 -24.42
N GLY A 27 -2.87 24.47 -23.55
CA GLY A 27 -1.74 25.12 -22.88
C GLY A 27 -1.73 26.65 -22.79
N PRO A 28 -2.42 27.44 -23.65
CA PRO A 28 -2.43 28.91 -23.54
C PRO A 28 -2.99 29.43 -22.20
N ARG A 29 -2.25 30.31 -21.52
CA ARG A 29 -2.56 30.84 -20.19
C ARG A 29 -3.21 32.22 -20.28
N PHE A 30 -4.48 32.27 -20.70
CA PHE A 30 -5.22 33.52 -20.87
C PHE A 30 -5.73 34.18 -19.59
N LYS A 31 -5.93 33.40 -18.51
CA LYS A 31 -6.18 33.94 -17.17
C LYS A 31 -4.95 33.68 -16.31
N LEU A 32 -4.23 34.74 -15.95
CA LEU A 32 -3.13 34.73 -14.99
C LEU A 32 -3.64 35.35 -13.68
N GLY A 33 -3.04 34.97 -12.54
CA GLY A 33 -3.47 35.48 -11.22
C GLY A 33 -3.16 36.96 -10.99
N TYR A 34 -2.22 37.50 -11.79
CA TYR A 34 -1.65 38.84 -11.66
C TYR A 34 -1.69 39.58 -13.01
N CYS A 35 -1.43 40.90 -12.98
CA CYS A 35 -1.56 41.78 -14.14
C CYS A 35 -0.38 41.65 -15.13
N ALA A 36 -0.40 40.61 -15.97
CA ALA A 36 0.61 40.37 -16.99
C ALA A 36 0.51 41.38 -18.17
N PRO A 37 1.65 41.86 -18.73
CA PRO A 37 1.66 42.75 -19.89
C PRO A 37 0.95 42.20 -21.14
N PRO A 38 0.27 43.05 -21.94
CA PRO A 38 -0.60 42.59 -23.04
C PRO A 38 0.16 41.86 -24.16
N TYR A 39 1.46 42.11 -24.35
CA TYR A 39 2.27 41.41 -25.34
C TYR A 39 2.39 39.90 -25.06
N ILE A 40 2.20 39.45 -23.82
CA ILE A 40 2.31 38.04 -23.45
C ILE A 40 1.15 37.24 -24.04
N TYR A 41 -0.08 37.75 -23.89
CA TYR A 41 -1.26 37.14 -24.49
C TYR A 41 -1.20 37.17 -26.03
N VAL A 42 -0.71 38.26 -26.62
CA VAL A 42 -0.49 38.37 -28.07
C VAL A 42 0.53 37.33 -28.55
N ASN A 43 1.66 37.17 -27.86
CA ASN A 43 2.68 36.18 -28.21
C ASN A 43 2.15 34.73 -28.08
N GLN A 44 1.33 34.43 -27.07
CA GLN A 44 0.66 33.12 -26.96
C GLN A 44 -0.31 32.86 -28.12
N ILE A 45 -1.11 33.86 -28.53
CA ILE A 45 -2.02 33.74 -29.69
C ILE A 45 -1.24 33.52 -30.99
N ILE A 46 -0.14 34.26 -31.19
CA ILE A 46 0.74 34.09 -32.36
C ILE A 46 1.31 32.66 -32.41
N LEU A 47 1.86 32.17 -31.29
CA LEU A 47 2.40 30.80 -31.20
C LEU A 47 1.32 29.73 -31.42
N PHE A 48 0.10 29.93 -30.89
CA PHE A 48 -1.03 29.01 -31.06
C PHE A 48 -1.52 28.90 -32.51
N LEU A 49 -1.47 30.00 -33.28
CA LEU A 49 -1.97 30.02 -34.66
C LEU A 49 -0.92 29.60 -35.71
N MET A 50 0.36 29.41 -35.35
CA MET A 50 1.41 29.01 -36.30
C MET A 50 1.08 27.78 -37.16
N PRO A 51 0.56 26.65 -36.61
CA PRO A 51 0.18 25.49 -37.43
C PRO A 51 -0.85 25.83 -38.51
N TRP A 52 -1.85 26.66 -38.18
CA TRP A 52 -2.88 27.10 -39.12
C TRP A 52 -2.32 28.07 -40.16
N VAL A 53 -1.34 28.91 -39.83
CA VAL A 53 -0.69 29.80 -40.82
C VAL A 53 0.06 28.97 -41.88
N TRP A 54 0.88 27.99 -41.48
CA TRP A 54 1.68 27.21 -42.42
C TRP A 54 0.88 26.12 -43.14
N GLY A 55 -0.02 25.44 -42.44
CA GLY A 55 -0.97 24.50 -43.04
C GLY A 55 -1.98 25.19 -43.95
N GLY A 56 -2.51 26.33 -43.53
CA GLY A 56 -3.40 27.19 -44.32
C GLY A 56 -2.77 27.62 -45.64
N LEU A 57 -1.51 28.08 -45.61
CA LEU A 57 -0.73 28.37 -46.82
C LEU A 57 -0.63 27.15 -47.75
N GLY A 58 -0.38 25.96 -47.21
CA GLY A 58 -0.41 24.70 -47.96
C GLY A 58 -1.77 24.44 -48.62
N THR A 59 -2.87 24.56 -47.88
CA THR A 59 -4.23 24.35 -48.42
C THR A 59 -4.64 25.39 -49.47
N LEU A 60 -4.15 26.62 -49.36
CA LEU A 60 -4.38 27.69 -50.34
C LEU A 60 -3.63 27.40 -51.66
N LEU A 61 -2.38 26.96 -51.58
CA LEU A 61 -1.61 26.56 -52.77
C LEU A 61 -2.22 25.34 -53.49
N TYR A 62 -2.82 24.41 -52.72
CA TYR A 62 -3.63 23.32 -53.27
C TYR A 62 -4.89 23.83 -53.98
N GLN A 63 -5.66 24.73 -53.35
CA GLN A 63 -6.88 25.30 -53.94
C GLN A 63 -6.62 26.14 -55.20
N LEU A 64 -5.46 26.78 -55.31
CA LEU A 64 -5.01 27.47 -56.52
C LEU A 64 -4.46 26.53 -57.60
N GLY A 65 -4.38 25.22 -57.35
CA GLY A 65 -3.86 24.23 -58.31
C GLY A 65 -2.35 24.33 -58.56
N ILE A 66 -1.59 24.95 -57.65
CA ILE A 66 -0.15 25.20 -57.80
C ILE A 66 0.67 23.98 -57.36
N LEU A 67 0.14 23.18 -56.43
CA LEU A 67 0.77 21.98 -55.87
C LEU A 67 -0.25 20.86 -55.69
N GLU A 68 0.16 19.61 -55.92
CA GLU A 68 -0.64 18.43 -55.62
C GLU A 68 -0.71 18.18 -54.10
N ASP A 69 -1.64 17.36 -53.65
CA ASP A 69 -1.98 17.17 -52.23
C ASP A 69 -0.79 16.69 -51.39
N TYR A 70 -0.05 15.67 -51.84
CA TYR A 70 1.17 15.19 -51.19
C TYR A 70 2.23 16.28 -51.01
N TYR A 71 2.43 17.14 -52.02
CA TYR A 71 3.41 18.22 -51.96
C TYR A 71 2.97 19.35 -51.01
N THR A 72 1.66 19.60 -50.87
CA THR A 72 1.14 20.58 -49.90
C THR A 72 1.31 20.13 -48.45
N ALA A 73 1.17 18.82 -48.20
CA ALA A 73 1.46 18.18 -46.91
C ALA A 73 2.95 18.26 -46.55
N ALA A 74 3.83 17.98 -47.51
CA ALA A 74 5.27 18.06 -47.33
C ALA A 74 5.75 19.51 -47.09
N LEU A 75 5.21 20.48 -47.82
CA LEU A 75 5.56 21.91 -47.67
C LEU A 75 5.14 22.47 -46.32
N SER A 76 3.88 22.27 -45.92
CA SER A 76 3.35 22.74 -44.63
C SER A 76 4.10 22.12 -43.45
N GLY A 77 4.30 20.80 -43.45
CA GLY A 77 5.06 20.11 -42.41
C GLY A 77 6.54 20.52 -42.35
N GLY A 78 7.17 20.75 -43.50
CA GLY A 78 8.57 21.22 -43.57
C GLY A 78 8.75 22.64 -43.05
N LEU A 79 7.84 23.56 -43.37
CA LEU A 79 7.81 24.91 -42.82
C LEU A 79 7.60 24.89 -41.30
N MET A 80 6.63 24.09 -40.83
CA MET A 80 6.32 24.01 -39.41
C MET A 80 7.49 23.40 -38.61
N LEU A 81 8.12 22.33 -39.09
CA LEU A 81 9.33 21.73 -38.54
C LEU A 81 10.46 22.78 -38.37
N PHE A 82 10.70 23.60 -39.39
CA PHE A 82 11.72 24.65 -39.35
C PHE A 82 11.40 25.69 -38.27
N THR A 83 10.14 26.13 -38.15
CA THR A 83 9.75 27.07 -37.09
C THR A 83 9.80 26.45 -35.69
N ALA A 84 9.43 25.19 -35.52
CA ALA A 84 9.52 24.47 -34.24
C ALA A 84 10.98 24.40 -33.75
N PHE A 85 11.94 24.10 -34.63
CA PHE A 85 13.35 24.16 -34.29
C PHE A 85 13.80 25.57 -33.88
N ILE A 86 13.41 26.63 -34.60
CA ILE A 86 13.75 28.02 -34.21
C ILE A 86 13.21 28.35 -32.82
N ILE A 87 11.97 27.98 -32.51
CA ILE A 87 11.33 28.23 -31.21
C ILE A 87 12.08 27.49 -30.09
N GLN A 88 12.42 26.21 -30.29
CA GLN A 88 13.17 25.42 -29.30
C GLN A 88 14.61 25.91 -29.11
N PHE A 89 15.35 26.24 -30.18
CA PHE A 89 16.69 26.80 -30.08
C PHE A 89 16.70 28.17 -29.38
N THR A 90 15.62 28.97 -29.54
CA THR A 90 15.46 30.24 -28.83
C THR A 90 15.25 30.03 -27.33
N SER A 91 14.45 29.02 -26.93
CA SER A 91 14.29 28.64 -25.51
C SER A 91 15.60 28.13 -24.90
N LEU A 92 16.33 27.25 -25.61
CA LEU A 92 17.63 26.73 -25.16
C LEU A 92 18.68 27.85 -25.02
N TYR A 93 18.71 28.81 -25.96
CA TYR A 93 19.56 29.99 -25.87
C TYR A 93 19.19 30.91 -24.69
N ALA A 94 17.90 31.09 -24.39
CA ALA A 94 17.44 31.89 -23.26
C ALA A 94 17.79 31.25 -21.91
N ARG A 95 17.60 29.91 -21.77
CA ARG A 95 18.00 29.15 -20.57
C ARG A 95 19.47 29.33 -20.20
N ASN A 96 20.35 29.44 -21.19
CA ASN A 96 21.79 29.57 -20.98
C ASN A 96 22.26 30.99 -20.57
N LYS A 97 21.36 31.96 -20.35
CA LYS A 97 21.69 33.40 -20.36
C LYS A 97 21.39 34.20 -19.06
N SER A 98 20.84 33.57 -18.03
CA SER A 98 20.64 34.14 -16.68
C SER A 98 21.24 33.16 -15.65
N VAL A 99 22.18 33.54 -14.78
CA VAL A 99 22.10 34.55 -13.70
C VAL A 99 21.02 34.19 -12.68
N THR A 100 21.39 34.18 -11.40
CA THR A 100 20.54 33.83 -10.26
C THR A 100 19.35 34.78 -10.13
N ILE A 101 18.16 34.24 -10.34
CA ILE A 101 16.89 34.84 -9.91
C ILE A 101 16.75 34.52 -8.41
N GLU A 102 16.55 35.52 -7.57
CA GLU A 102 16.12 35.30 -6.18
C GLU A 102 14.68 34.74 -6.20
N ARG A 103 14.54 33.43 -6.02
CA ARG A 103 13.25 32.84 -5.64
C ARG A 103 12.90 33.37 -4.24
N MET A 104 11.80 34.10 -4.11
CA MET A 104 11.18 34.29 -2.81
C MET A 104 10.66 32.93 -2.34
N LEU A 105 11.16 32.46 -1.20
CA LEU A 105 10.84 31.13 -0.68
C LEU A 105 9.57 31.22 0.17
N THR A 106 8.43 31.09 -0.48
CA THR A 106 7.12 30.85 0.16
C THR A 106 6.88 29.35 0.36
N THR A 107 6.06 28.98 1.34
CA THR A 107 6.05 27.63 1.93
C THR A 107 5.22 26.57 1.20
N ASP A 108 4.38 26.93 0.22
CA ASP A 108 3.39 26.01 -0.37
C ASP A 108 3.89 25.33 -1.66
N ILE A 109 4.45 24.13 -1.51
CA ILE A 109 5.20 23.35 -2.52
C ILE A 109 4.38 22.97 -3.77
N LEU A 110 3.05 22.95 -3.71
CA LEU A 110 2.16 22.52 -4.80
C LEU A 110 1.39 23.66 -5.50
N ALA A 111 1.39 24.85 -4.89
CA ALA A 111 0.62 26.01 -5.36
C ALA A 111 1.43 26.99 -6.24
N GLU A 112 2.68 26.67 -6.58
CA GLU A 112 3.62 27.51 -7.36
C GLU A 112 3.16 27.80 -8.81
N GLU A 113 2.15 28.65 -9.00
CA GLU A 113 2.09 29.53 -10.18
C GLU A 113 2.99 30.76 -9.94
N ASP A 114 4.32 30.55 -9.99
CA ASP A 114 5.38 31.57 -9.93
C ASP A 114 4.91 32.96 -10.45
N GLU A 115 4.88 33.98 -9.58
CA GLU A 115 4.66 35.36 -10.01
C GLU A 115 5.89 35.86 -10.80
N HIS A 116 5.78 35.85 -12.12
CA HIS A 116 6.85 36.29 -13.01
C HIS A 116 6.78 37.81 -13.22
N GLU A 117 7.79 38.54 -12.74
CA GLU A 117 8.08 39.86 -13.28
C GLU A 117 8.59 39.75 -14.73
N PHE A 118 8.15 40.66 -15.60
CA PHE A 118 8.44 40.60 -17.03
C PHE A 118 9.20 41.84 -17.49
N THR A 119 10.54 41.74 -17.59
CA THR A 119 11.41 42.88 -17.91
C THR A 119 11.24 43.43 -19.33
N SER A 120 10.95 42.56 -20.32
CA SER A 120 10.75 42.95 -21.72
C SER A 120 10.11 41.85 -22.57
N CYS A 121 9.55 42.23 -23.73
CA CYS A 121 8.86 41.32 -24.67
C CYS A 121 9.73 40.14 -25.19
N ALA A 122 11.04 40.31 -25.24
CA ALA A 122 12.01 39.27 -25.62
C ALA A 122 13.06 39.00 -24.51
N GLY A 123 12.73 39.34 -23.26
CA GLY A 123 13.56 39.05 -22.09
C GLY A 123 13.67 37.55 -21.82
N ALA A 124 14.74 37.13 -21.14
CA ALA A 124 14.95 35.71 -20.82
C ALA A 124 13.80 35.15 -19.95
N GLU A 125 13.25 35.94 -19.01
CA GLU A 125 12.06 35.54 -18.24
C GLU A 125 10.84 35.32 -19.14
N THR A 126 10.55 36.26 -20.04
CA THR A 126 9.40 36.18 -20.97
C THR A 126 9.52 34.98 -21.92
N ILE A 127 10.73 34.68 -22.42
CA ILE A 127 10.97 33.51 -23.27
C ILE A 127 10.83 32.21 -22.45
N LYS A 128 11.36 32.17 -21.22
CA LYS A 128 11.23 31.03 -20.30
C LYS A 128 9.77 30.79 -19.87
N PHE A 129 8.98 31.83 -19.70
CA PHE A 129 7.55 31.73 -19.35
C PHE A 129 6.70 31.26 -20.53
N LEU A 130 6.93 31.81 -21.74
CA LEU A 130 6.21 31.42 -22.94
C LEU A 130 6.60 30.02 -23.42
N ILE A 131 7.89 29.74 -23.47
CA ILE A 131 8.48 28.49 -23.98
C ILE A 131 9.44 27.95 -22.91
N PRO A 132 8.95 27.30 -21.84
CA PRO A 132 9.78 26.74 -20.77
C PRO A 132 10.85 25.76 -21.25
N GLY A 133 10.66 25.18 -22.42
CA GLY A 133 11.59 24.23 -23.05
C GLY A 133 11.47 22.84 -22.44
N LYS A 134 11.97 21.83 -23.15
CA LYS A 134 11.90 20.43 -22.71
C LYS A 134 13.02 20.05 -21.74
N LYS A 135 12.83 19.02 -20.93
CA LYS A 135 13.86 18.51 -19.99
C LYS A 135 15.04 17.93 -20.75
N TYR A 136 14.77 17.14 -21.80
CA TYR A 136 15.78 16.42 -22.55
C TYR A 136 16.00 17.00 -23.97
N ILE A 137 17.27 17.09 -24.39
CA ILE A 137 17.63 17.53 -25.75
C ILE A 137 17.06 16.57 -26.82
N ALA A 138 17.02 15.27 -26.53
CA ALA A 138 16.37 14.26 -27.38
C ALA A 138 14.88 14.57 -27.60
N ASN A 139 14.15 14.89 -26.53
CA ASN A 139 12.74 15.28 -26.59
C ASN A 139 12.55 16.61 -27.36
N THR A 140 13.46 17.55 -27.19
CA THR A 140 13.48 18.83 -27.94
C THR A 140 13.51 18.59 -29.46
N VAL A 141 14.36 17.68 -29.93
CA VAL A 141 14.43 17.28 -31.35
C VAL A 141 13.21 16.47 -31.77
N PHE A 142 12.80 15.49 -30.96
CA PHE A 142 11.68 14.58 -31.25
C PHE A 142 10.35 15.33 -31.38
N HIS A 143 10.00 16.19 -30.41
CA HIS A 143 8.77 16.99 -30.48
C HIS A 143 8.78 17.98 -31.66
N SER A 144 9.94 18.53 -32.04
CA SER A 144 10.04 19.43 -33.20
C SER A 144 9.80 18.70 -34.53
N PHE A 145 10.32 17.47 -34.67
CA PHE A 145 10.02 16.61 -35.82
C PHE A 145 8.55 16.17 -35.81
N LEU A 146 8.03 15.77 -34.65
CA LEU A 146 6.65 15.30 -34.50
C LEU A 146 5.63 16.41 -34.82
N ALA A 147 5.90 17.66 -34.43
CA ALA A 147 5.09 18.83 -34.75
C ALA A 147 4.95 19.03 -36.26
N GLY A 148 6.07 19.09 -36.99
CA GLY A 148 6.06 19.16 -38.45
C GLY A 148 5.30 17.99 -39.12
N LEU A 149 5.38 16.79 -38.54
CA LEU A 149 4.65 15.61 -39.01
C LEU A 149 3.13 15.73 -38.74
N VAL A 150 2.71 16.23 -37.57
CA VAL A 150 1.31 16.58 -37.25
C VAL A 150 0.78 17.63 -38.22
N CYS A 151 1.48 18.76 -38.39
CA CYS A 151 1.04 19.85 -39.28
C CYS A 151 0.93 19.38 -40.75
N GLY A 152 1.92 18.63 -41.24
CA GLY A 152 1.91 18.13 -42.63
C GLY A 152 0.77 17.14 -42.89
N LEU A 153 0.62 16.12 -42.03
CA LEU A 153 -0.48 15.16 -42.18
C LEU A 153 -1.86 15.78 -41.89
N GLY A 154 -1.95 16.70 -40.93
CA GLY A 154 -3.17 17.46 -40.63
C GLY A 154 -3.63 18.34 -41.79
N THR A 155 -2.68 18.98 -42.49
CA THR A 155 -2.94 19.70 -43.76
C THR A 155 -3.54 18.77 -44.81
N TRP A 156 -3.03 17.54 -44.91
CA TRP A 156 -3.49 16.53 -45.88
C TRP A 156 -4.85 15.91 -45.52
N TYR A 157 -5.15 15.81 -44.22
CA TYR A 157 -6.42 15.35 -43.66
C TYR A 157 -7.54 16.38 -43.90
N LEU A 158 -7.30 17.65 -43.57
CA LEU A 158 -8.29 18.74 -43.65
C LEU A 158 -8.43 19.38 -45.04
N LEU A 159 -8.07 18.71 -46.15
CA LEU A 159 -8.20 19.31 -47.48
C LEU A 159 -9.69 19.53 -47.86
N PRO A 160 -10.16 20.78 -48.09
CA PRO A 160 -11.60 21.07 -48.25
C PRO A 160 -12.27 20.32 -49.41
N ASN A 161 -11.56 20.08 -50.51
CA ASN A 161 -12.07 19.29 -51.63
C ASN A 161 -12.38 17.84 -51.19
N ARG A 162 -11.50 17.21 -50.40
CA ARG A 162 -11.69 15.85 -49.87
C ARG A 162 -12.87 15.80 -48.89
N MET A 163 -12.99 16.79 -48.00
CA MET A 163 -14.13 16.90 -47.08
C MET A 163 -15.46 17.09 -47.83
N SER A 164 -15.48 17.91 -48.89
CA SER A 164 -16.67 18.10 -49.72
C SER A 164 -17.11 16.82 -50.45
N LEU A 165 -16.16 15.98 -50.86
CA LEU A 165 -16.44 14.66 -51.46
C LEU A 165 -16.97 13.65 -50.43
N LEU A 166 -16.44 13.64 -49.20
CA LEU A 166 -16.85 12.73 -48.13
C LEU A 166 -18.28 12.96 -47.63
N TYR A 167 -18.80 14.19 -47.69
CA TYR A 167 -20.11 14.57 -47.13
C TYR A 167 -21.11 15.19 -48.11
N GLY A 168 -20.73 15.40 -49.37
CA GLY A 168 -21.59 16.00 -50.41
C GLY A 168 -22.11 17.40 -50.10
N SER A 169 -21.58 18.09 -49.08
CA SER A 169 -22.12 19.36 -48.58
C SER A 169 -21.01 20.35 -48.21
N ALA A 170 -21.04 21.53 -48.84
CA ALA A 170 -20.03 22.57 -48.64
C ALA A 170 -20.03 23.14 -47.21
N GLY A 171 -21.21 23.29 -46.59
CA GLY A 171 -21.32 23.81 -45.21
C GLY A 171 -20.68 22.89 -44.16
N GLY A 172 -20.84 21.57 -44.31
CA GLY A 172 -20.19 20.59 -43.43
C GLY A 172 -18.67 20.64 -43.54
N ALA A 173 -18.15 20.68 -44.77
CA ALA A 173 -16.72 20.77 -45.04
C ALA A 173 -16.09 22.06 -44.47
N VAL A 174 -16.76 23.22 -44.57
CA VAL A 174 -16.27 24.48 -43.96
C VAL A 174 -16.24 24.40 -42.43
N LEU A 175 -17.27 23.80 -41.81
CA LEU A 175 -17.31 23.62 -40.36
C LEU A 175 -16.17 22.70 -39.88
N GLN A 176 -15.98 21.57 -40.55
CA GLN A 176 -14.92 20.59 -40.26
C GLN A 176 -13.52 21.17 -40.49
N PHE A 177 -13.34 22.01 -41.52
CA PHE A 177 -12.08 22.71 -41.76
C PHE A 177 -11.72 23.65 -40.60
N VAL A 178 -12.63 24.55 -40.23
CA VAL A 178 -12.39 25.56 -39.18
C VAL A 178 -12.16 24.91 -37.82
N PHE A 179 -13.05 24.02 -37.39
CA PHE A 179 -12.90 23.37 -36.09
C PHE A 179 -11.80 22.29 -36.08
N GLY A 180 -11.52 21.65 -37.21
CA GLY A 180 -10.38 20.74 -37.36
C GLY A 180 -9.04 21.44 -37.21
N TRP A 181 -8.88 22.64 -37.79
CA TRP A 181 -7.67 23.45 -37.59
C TRP A 181 -7.49 23.88 -36.12
N ILE A 182 -8.58 24.17 -35.42
CA ILE A 182 -8.55 24.43 -33.97
C ILE A 182 -8.09 23.16 -33.22
N THR A 183 -8.61 21.97 -33.52
CA THR A 183 -8.15 20.69 -32.93
C THR A 183 -6.66 20.44 -33.18
N LEU A 184 -6.15 20.72 -34.39
CA LEU A 184 -4.72 20.59 -34.71
C LEU A 184 -3.85 21.57 -33.90
N CYS A 185 -4.23 22.86 -33.83
CA CYS A 185 -3.48 23.86 -33.06
C CYS A 185 -3.43 23.49 -31.56
N ILE A 186 -4.56 23.04 -31.00
CA ILE A 186 -4.65 22.55 -29.61
C ILE A 186 -3.74 21.34 -29.36
N GLY A 187 -3.58 20.45 -30.35
CA GLY A 187 -2.72 19.28 -30.23
C GLY A 187 -1.23 19.57 -30.41
N GLU A 188 -0.88 20.52 -31.27
CA GLU A 188 0.52 20.83 -31.60
C GLU A 188 1.17 21.83 -30.62
N TYR A 189 0.38 22.70 -29.98
CA TYR A 189 0.87 23.65 -28.98
C TYR A 189 1.63 22.96 -27.82
N SER A 190 1.16 21.79 -27.37
CA SER A 190 1.79 21.02 -26.28
C SER A 190 3.17 20.46 -26.64
N LEU A 191 3.43 20.19 -27.93
CA LEU A 191 4.74 19.76 -28.41
C LEU A 191 5.76 20.89 -28.36
N ILE A 192 5.36 22.09 -28.80
CA ILE A 192 6.29 23.20 -29.07
C ILE A 192 6.44 24.13 -27.87
N VAL A 193 5.33 24.52 -27.23
CA VAL A 193 5.27 25.70 -26.36
C VAL A 193 5.20 25.29 -24.89
N ASN A 194 4.00 24.96 -24.40
CA ASN A 194 3.76 24.54 -23.02
C ASN A 194 2.64 23.50 -22.97
N THR A 195 2.74 22.55 -22.05
CA THR A 195 1.71 21.54 -21.81
C THR A 195 0.59 22.10 -20.92
N ALA A 196 -0.66 21.80 -21.26
CA ALA A 196 -1.77 22.02 -20.34
C ALA A 196 -1.63 21.15 -19.07
N ALA A 197 -2.22 21.60 -17.97
CA ALA A 197 -2.66 20.68 -16.94
C ALA A 197 -3.79 19.81 -17.54
N GLU A 198 -3.57 18.51 -17.66
CA GLU A 198 -4.55 17.55 -18.19
C GLU A 198 -5.43 16.99 -17.06
N THR A 199 -6.69 16.72 -17.35
CA THR A 199 -7.61 16.03 -16.41
C THR A 199 -7.38 14.53 -16.34
N ALA A 200 -6.63 13.95 -17.29
CA ALA A 200 -6.31 12.52 -17.37
C ALA A 200 -4.83 12.23 -17.03
N THR A 201 -4.48 12.36 -15.75
CA THR A 201 -3.14 12.08 -15.21
C THR A 201 -3.05 10.67 -14.63
N PHE A 202 -2.14 9.84 -15.13
CA PHE A 202 -1.88 8.47 -14.62
C PHE A 202 -0.61 8.38 -13.76
N GLN A 203 0.48 9.03 -14.18
CA GLN A 203 1.65 9.28 -13.35
C GLN A 203 1.50 10.61 -12.58
N THR A 204 1.97 10.62 -11.34
CA THR A 204 2.01 11.84 -10.50
C THR A 204 3.16 12.79 -10.90
N GLN A 205 4.24 12.25 -11.48
CA GLN A 205 5.38 12.99 -11.99
C GLN A 205 5.66 12.58 -13.44
N ASP A 206 5.57 13.51 -14.39
CA ASP A 206 5.96 13.24 -15.79
C ASP A 206 7.50 13.24 -15.91
N THR A 207 8.09 12.08 -15.69
CA THR A 207 9.54 11.84 -15.72
C THR A 207 10.10 11.91 -17.14
N TYR A 208 9.42 11.32 -18.12
CA TYR A 208 9.91 11.15 -19.50
C TYR A 208 9.37 12.18 -20.51
N GLU A 209 8.49 13.10 -20.09
CA GLU A 209 7.75 14.04 -20.95
C GLU A 209 6.74 13.34 -21.88
N ILE A 210 5.93 12.45 -21.29
CA ILE A 210 4.86 11.69 -21.97
C ILE A 210 3.60 12.55 -22.15
N THR A 211 3.25 13.42 -21.20
CA THR A 211 2.07 14.28 -21.27
C THR A 211 2.01 15.14 -22.55
N PRO A 212 3.09 15.77 -23.06
CA PRO A 212 3.04 16.50 -24.33
C PRO A 212 2.71 15.64 -25.57
N LEU A 213 2.79 14.31 -25.48
CA LEU A 213 2.47 13.39 -26.59
C LEU A 213 0.98 12.98 -26.65
N MET A 214 0.20 13.25 -25.59
CA MET A 214 -1.24 12.98 -25.48
C MET A 214 -2.03 13.33 -26.76
N ARG A 215 -2.09 14.63 -27.04
CA ARG A 215 -3.00 15.19 -28.05
C ARG A 215 -2.56 14.83 -29.48
N PRO A 216 -1.25 14.89 -29.84
CA PRO A 216 -0.74 14.36 -31.10
C PRO A 216 -1.07 12.89 -31.34
N LEU A 217 -0.93 12.02 -30.32
CA LEU A 217 -1.20 10.58 -30.46
C LEU A 217 -2.65 10.31 -30.90
N TYR A 218 -3.62 11.03 -30.32
CA TYR A 218 -5.02 10.92 -30.77
C TYR A 218 -5.23 11.47 -32.18
N ILE A 219 -4.59 12.58 -32.56
CA ILE A 219 -4.66 13.08 -33.94
C ILE A 219 -4.14 12.02 -34.93
N PHE A 220 -3.03 11.35 -34.62
CA PHE A 220 -2.48 10.29 -35.47
C PHE A 220 -3.41 9.08 -35.64
N PHE A 221 -4.24 8.73 -34.65
CA PHE A 221 -5.22 7.65 -34.80
C PHE A 221 -6.35 7.98 -35.78
N PHE A 222 -6.75 9.24 -35.90
CA PHE A 222 -7.81 9.65 -36.83
C PHE A 222 -7.26 9.73 -38.26
N VAL A 223 -6.06 10.30 -38.39
CA VAL A 223 -5.32 10.38 -39.65
C VAL A 223 -4.94 8.99 -40.17
N SER A 224 -4.56 8.03 -39.30
CA SER A 224 -4.17 6.69 -39.75
C SER A 224 -5.33 5.87 -40.33
N VAL A 225 -6.57 6.07 -39.85
CA VAL A 225 -7.76 5.45 -40.46
C VAL A 225 -8.09 6.09 -41.82
N ASP A 226 -7.93 7.40 -41.97
CA ASP A 226 -8.10 8.05 -43.27
C ASP A 226 -6.98 7.68 -44.27
N LEU A 227 -5.73 7.52 -43.81
CA LEU A 227 -4.64 6.95 -44.61
C LEU A 227 -4.96 5.52 -45.04
N ALA A 228 -5.45 4.66 -44.14
CA ALA A 228 -5.89 3.31 -44.48
C ALA A 228 -7.03 3.33 -45.52
N HIS A 229 -7.99 4.26 -45.39
CA HIS A 229 -9.06 4.48 -46.36
C HIS A 229 -8.54 4.97 -47.73
N ARG A 230 -7.48 5.77 -47.78
CA ARG A 230 -6.83 6.23 -49.03
C ARG A 230 -6.07 5.12 -49.75
N PHE A 231 -5.49 4.16 -49.02
CA PHE A 231 -4.62 3.11 -49.58
C PHE A 231 -5.28 1.72 -49.72
N THR A 232 -6.52 1.52 -49.23
CA THR A 232 -7.28 0.27 -49.40
C THR A 232 -8.47 0.48 -50.35
N VAL A 233 -8.80 -0.55 -51.14
CA VAL A 233 -9.80 -0.42 -52.21
C VAL A 233 -11.22 -0.60 -51.68
N ASN A 234 -11.96 0.51 -51.60
CA ASN A 234 -13.42 0.60 -51.47
C ASN A 234 -14.08 -0.40 -50.48
N ILE A 235 -13.64 -0.42 -49.23
CA ILE A 235 -14.34 -1.12 -48.14
C ILE A 235 -15.40 -0.15 -47.55
N PRO A 236 -16.71 -0.37 -47.76
CA PRO A 236 -17.74 0.63 -47.39
C PRO A 236 -17.85 0.86 -45.88
N GLY A 237 -17.52 -0.14 -45.05
CA GLY A 237 -17.44 0.05 -43.60
C GLY A 237 -16.28 0.96 -43.16
N LEU A 238 -15.20 1.02 -43.94
CA LEU A 238 -14.06 1.89 -43.67
C LEU A 238 -14.35 3.34 -44.07
N GLU A 239 -15.07 3.55 -45.19
CA GLU A 239 -15.62 4.86 -45.59
C GLU A 239 -16.55 5.43 -44.51
N GLN A 240 -17.52 4.63 -44.04
CA GLN A 240 -18.41 5.02 -42.93
C GLN A 240 -17.66 5.30 -41.63
N THR A 241 -16.66 4.49 -41.28
CA THR A 241 -15.81 4.73 -40.10
C THR A 241 -15.06 6.06 -40.24
N ASN A 242 -14.52 6.35 -41.42
CA ASN A 242 -13.81 7.60 -41.70
C ASN A 242 -14.74 8.83 -41.62
N GLN A 243 -15.97 8.73 -42.13
CA GLN A 243 -17.01 9.76 -41.97
C GLN A 243 -17.42 10.00 -40.51
N ILE A 244 -17.43 8.96 -39.67
CA ILE A 244 -17.72 9.10 -38.23
C ILE A 244 -16.53 9.76 -37.50
N LEU A 245 -15.30 9.35 -37.80
CA LEU A 245 -14.10 9.91 -37.17
C LEU A 245 -13.90 11.39 -37.52
N HIS A 246 -14.10 11.79 -38.78
CA HIS A 246 -14.03 13.20 -39.19
C HIS A 246 -15.06 14.11 -38.48
N ILE A 247 -16.23 13.58 -38.07
CA ILE A 247 -17.18 14.29 -37.20
C ILE A 247 -16.63 14.35 -35.76
N LEU A 248 -16.16 13.22 -35.24
CA LEU A 248 -15.70 13.11 -33.84
C LEU A 248 -14.40 13.90 -33.59
N PHE A 249 -13.60 14.19 -34.63
CA PHE A 249 -12.40 15.03 -34.58
C PHE A 249 -12.67 16.48 -34.12
N ILE A 250 -13.87 17.01 -34.41
CA ILE A 250 -14.33 18.32 -33.92
C ILE A 250 -14.52 18.30 -32.39
N PHE A 251 -14.93 17.17 -31.84
CA PHE A 251 -15.22 17.00 -30.41
C PHE A 251 -14.00 16.55 -29.60
N LEU A 252 -12.86 16.29 -30.25
CA LEU A 252 -11.64 15.82 -29.60
C LEU A 252 -11.13 16.76 -28.48
N PRO A 253 -11.18 18.12 -28.61
CA PRO A 253 -10.86 19.03 -27.50
C PRO A 253 -11.77 18.90 -26.28
N PHE A 254 -13.04 18.54 -26.48
CA PHE A 254 -14.00 18.30 -25.39
C PHE A 254 -13.72 16.96 -24.69
N LEU A 255 -13.33 15.93 -25.44
CA LEU A 255 -12.94 14.62 -24.89
C LEU A 255 -11.61 14.68 -24.10
N TRP A 256 -10.67 15.53 -24.50
CA TRP A 256 -9.49 15.89 -23.69
C TRP A 256 -9.91 16.65 -22.42
N ALA A 257 -10.71 17.72 -22.54
CA ALA A 257 -11.13 18.51 -21.38
C ALA A 257 -11.88 17.69 -20.31
N LEU A 258 -12.75 16.76 -20.72
CA LEU A 258 -13.46 15.84 -19.81
C LEU A 258 -12.56 14.77 -19.16
N GLY A 259 -11.33 14.55 -19.64
CA GLY A 259 -10.44 13.51 -19.10
C GLY A 259 -10.85 12.08 -19.47
N THR A 260 -11.66 11.92 -20.52
CA THR A 260 -12.11 10.59 -21.01
C THR A 260 -11.02 9.82 -21.77
N LEU A 261 -10.02 10.55 -22.30
CA LEU A 261 -8.96 9.98 -23.13
C LEU A 261 -7.70 9.73 -22.26
N PRO A 262 -7.17 8.49 -22.24
CA PRO A 262 -6.06 8.12 -21.37
C PRO A 262 -4.69 8.64 -21.86
N PRO A 263 -3.74 8.88 -20.94
CA PRO A 263 -2.36 9.16 -21.34
C PRO A 263 -1.72 7.95 -22.05
N PRO A 264 -0.72 8.16 -22.94
CA PRO A 264 -0.16 7.11 -23.79
C PRO A 264 0.30 5.85 -23.03
N ASP A 265 0.90 6.02 -21.86
CA ASP A 265 1.36 4.94 -20.99
C ASP A 265 0.19 4.11 -20.43
N ALA A 266 -0.84 4.77 -19.87
CA ALA A 266 -2.06 4.10 -19.42
C ALA A 266 -2.78 3.41 -20.59
N LEU A 267 -2.84 4.04 -21.76
CA LEU A 267 -3.47 3.51 -22.96
C LEU A 267 -2.79 2.23 -23.43
N PHE A 268 -1.46 2.22 -23.57
CA PHE A 268 -0.74 1.03 -24.05
C PHE A 268 -0.84 -0.13 -23.05
N LEU A 269 -0.66 0.14 -21.75
CA LEU A 269 -0.80 -0.89 -20.71
C LEU A 269 -2.22 -1.45 -20.66
N TRP A 270 -3.25 -0.59 -20.69
CA TRP A 270 -4.66 -1.01 -20.69
C TRP A 270 -5.02 -1.78 -21.96
N ALA A 271 -4.58 -1.34 -23.14
CA ALA A 271 -4.85 -2.02 -24.40
C ALA A 271 -4.19 -3.42 -24.44
N MET A 272 -2.94 -3.54 -23.97
CA MET A 272 -2.28 -4.83 -23.82
C MET A 272 -3.00 -5.76 -22.85
N GLU A 273 -3.47 -5.23 -21.71
CA GLU A 273 -4.26 -5.97 -20.72
C GLU A 273 -5.60 -6.46 -21.30
N GLN A 274 -6.39 -5.59 -21.93
CA GLN A 274 -7.67 -5.97 -22.55
C GLN A 274 -7.49 -6.99 -23.70
N ILE A 275 -6.43 -6.86 -24.53
CA ILE A 275 -6.15 -7.84 -25.59
C ILE A 275 -5.69 -9.17 -24.99
N LEU A 276 -4.85 -9.15 -23.94
CA LEU A 276 -4.40 -10.36 -23.26
C LEU A 276 -5.57 -11.10 -22.59
N GLU A 277 -6.43 -10.41 -21.86
CA GLU A 277 -7.59 -10.97 -21.17
C GLU A 277 -8.67 -11.45 -22.15
N PHE A 278 -9.25 -10.54 -22.94
CA PHE A 278 -10.43 -10.86 -23.77
C PHE A 278 -10.07 -11.54 -25.08
N GLY A 279 -8.95 -11.15 -25.72
CA GLY A 279 -8.53 -11.68 -27.01
C GLY A 279 -7.69 -12.97 -26.91
N LEU A 280 -6.83 -13.07 -25.90
CA LEU A 280 -5.83 -14.15 -25.75
C LEU A 280 -6.02 -15.03 -24.50
N GLY A 281 -7.13 -14.86 -23.78
CA GLY A 281 -7.58 -15.74 -22.69
C GLY A 281 -6.73 -15.72 -21.42
N GLY A 282 -5.96 -14.65 -21.20
CA GLY A 282 -5.09 -14.47 -20.03
C GLY A 282 -5.80 -13.81 -18.83
N SER A 283 -5.00 -13.20 -17.97
CA SER A 283 -5.42 -12.42 -16.80
C SER A 283 -4.69 -11.07 -16.81
N SER A 284 -5.16 -10.08 -16.05
CA SER A 284 -4.29 -8.96 -15.66
C SER A 284 -3.06 -9.51 -14.92
N MET A 285 -1.92 -8.86 -15.09
CA MET A 285 -0.63 -9.37 -14.62
C MET A 285 -0.09 -8.53 -13.46
N SER A 286 0.59 -9.17 -12.52
CA SER A 286 1.09 -8.51 -11.31
C SER A 286 2.15 -7.41 -11.52
N THR A 287 2.75 -7.30 -12.72
CA THR A 287 3.72 -6.26 -13.11
C THR A 287 3.69 -5.98 -14.61
N HIS A 288 4.05 -4.75 -15.02
CA HIS A 288 4.11 -4.34 -16.44
C HIS A 288 5.08 -5.18 -17.28
N LEU A 289 6.20 -5.63 -16.71
CA LEU A 289 7.15 -6.52 -17.41
C LEU A 289 6.53 -7.90 -17.67
N ARG A 290 5.81 -8.46 -16.68
CA ARG A 290 5.08 -9.73 -16.84
C ARG A 290 3.94 -9.58 -17.86
N LEU A 291 3.24 -8.45 -17.88
CA LEU A 291 2.25 -8.10 -18.89
C LEU A 291 2.85 -8.13 -20.31
N LEU A 292 3.98 -7.46 -20.52
CA LEU A 292 4.67 -7.44 -21.82
C LEU A 292 5.12 -8.83 -22.28
N ILE A 293 5.75 -9.60 -21.39
CA ILE A 293 6.24 -10.96 -21.71
C ILE A 293 5.06 -11.89 -22.03
N MET A 294 4.01 -11.91 -21.20
CA MET A 294 2.84 -12.75 -21.42
C MET A 294 2.06 -12.34 -22.66
N PHE A 295 1.95 -11.03 -22.96
CA PHE A 295 1.35 -10.53 -24.19
C PHE A 295 2.11 -11.03 -25.43
N ILE A 296 3.43 -10.84 -25.49
CA ILE A 296 4.27 -11.26 -26.63
C ILE A 296 4.16 -12.77 -26.86
N ILE A 297 4.28 -13.58 -25.81
CA ILE A 297 4.20 -15.05 -25.94
C ILE A 297 2.79 -15.47 -26.39
N SER A 298 1.74 -14.91 -25.80
CA SER A 298 0.34 -15.27 -26.14
C SER A 298 -0.06 -14.83 -27.55
N ALA A 299 0.39 -13.66 -28.02
CA ALA A 299 0.23 -13.25 -29.41
C ALA A 299 1.02 -14.18 -30.35
N GLY A 300 2.22 -14.61 -29.92
CA GLY A 300 3.03 -15.60 -30.60
C GLY A 300 2.33 -16.97 -30.75
N THR A 301 1.58 -17.45 -29.75
CA THR A 301 0.84 -18.72 -29.87
C THR A 301 -0.34 -18.61 -30.84
N ALA A 302 -1.05 -17.48 -30.85
CA ALA A 302 -2.08 -17.21 -31.86
C ALA A 302 -1.46 -17.21 -33.27
N VAL A 303 -0.44 -16.38 -33.51
CA VAL A 303 0.22 -16.29 -34.83
C VAL A 303 0.80 -17.64 -35.29
N THR A 304 1.46 -18.40 -34.42
CA THR A 304 2.04 -19.70 -34.79
C THR A 304 0.97 -20.76 -35.08
N SER A 305 -0.14 -20.78 -34.33
CA SER A 305 -1.24 -21.73 -34.57
C SER A 305 -1.86 -21.61 -35.98
N TYR A 306 -1.88 -20.39 -36.55
CA TYR A 306 -2.34 -20.14 -37.92
C TYR A 306 -1.47 -20.84 -38.98
N PHE A 307 -0.17 -21.04 -38.72
CA PHE A 307 0.77 -21.62 -39.68
C PHE A 307 0.94 -23.15 -39.58
N ILE A 308 0.33 -23.82 -38.59
CA ILE A 308 0.44 -25.27 -38.44
C ILE A 308 -0.47 -25.99 -39.47
N PRO A 309 0.07 -26.85 -40.36
CA PRO A 309 -0.69 -27.43 -41.48
C PRO A 309 -1.47 -28.72 -41.12
N SER A 310 -1.69 -28.99 -39.83
CA SER A 310 -2.32 -30.22 -39.34
C SER A 310 -3.35 -29.89 -38.27
N THR A 311 -4.61 -30.32 -38.43
CA THR A 311 -5.70 -30.03 -37.48
C THR A 311 -5.41 -30.60 -36.09
N VAL A 312 -5.00 -31.87 -36.03
CA VAL A 312 -4.53 -32.53 -34.80
C VAL A 312 -3.33 -31.77 -34.20
N GLY A 313 -2.40 -31.34 -35.05
CA GLY A 313 -1.24 -30.53 -34.63
C GLY A 313 -1.63 -29.19 -34.00
N VAL A 314 -2.59 -28.47 -34.60
CA VAL A 314 -3.16 -27.23 -34.05
C VAL A 314 -3.80 -27.50 -32.70
N VAL A 315 -4.73 -28.47 -32.61
CA VAL A 315 -5.48 -28.73 -31.36
C VAL A 315 -4.55 -29.12 -30.21
N LEU A 316 -3.55 -29.96 -30.45
CA LEU A 316 -2.54 -30.32 -29.44
C LEU A 316 -1.68 -29.12 -29.03
N PHE A 317 -1.28 -28.27 -29.99
CA PHE A 317 -0.50 -27.05 -29.74
C PHE A 317 -1.29 -26.02 -28.90
N MET A 318 -2.55 -25.78 -29.25
CA MET A 318 -3.48 -24.93 -28.49
C MET A 318 -3.66 -25.44 -27.06
N THR A 319 -3.86 -26.75 -26.89
CA THR A 319 -4.12 -27.38 -25.59
C THR A 319 -2.87 -27.34 -24.70
N ALA A 320 -1.70 -27.65 -25.25
CA ALA A 320 -0.44 -27.60 -24.51
C ALA A 320 -0.10 -26.18 -24.04
N LEU A 321 -0.19 -25.19 -24.93
CA LEU A 321 0.17 -23.81 -24.60
C LEU A 321 -0.92 -23.10 -23.80
N GLY A 322 -2.19 -23.44 -24.00
CA GLY A 322 -3.30 -22.97 -23.15
C GLY A 322 -3.11 -23.40 -21.69
N PHE A 323 -2.64 -24.63 -21.45
CA PHE A 323 -2.26 -25.08 -20.11
C PHE A 323 -0.99 -24.38 -19.61
N LEU A 324 0.12 -24.42 -20.37
CA LEU A 324 1.41 -23.87 -19.92
C LEU A 324 1.37 -22.36 -19.63
N LEU A 325 0.64 -21.57 -20.43
CA LEU A 325 0.45 -20.12 -20.22
C LEU A 325 -0.56 -19.76 -19.12
N SER A 326 -1.23 -20.77 -18.53
CA SER A 326 -2.08 -20.61 -17.35
C SER A 326 -1.35 -20.92 -16.04
N LEU A 327 -0.13 -21.46 -16.08
CA LEU A 327 0.72 -21.77 -14.92
C LEU A 327 1.66 -20.60 -14.56
N ASN A 328 2.12 -20.52 -13.30
CA ASN A 328 3.13 -19.52 -12.91
C ASN A 328 4.55 -19.99 -13.26
N LEU A 329 4.94 -19.85 -14.53
CA LEU A 329 6.25 -20.31 -15.03
C LEU A 329 7.46 -19.57 -14.41
N CYS A 330 7.28 -18.37 -13.86
CA CYS A 330 8.38 -17.57 -13.31
C CYS A 330 9.00 -18.18 -12.03
N ASP A 331 8.18 -18.65 -11.09
CA ASP A 331 8.64 -19.30 -9.85
C ASP A 331 9.43 -20.59 -10.15
N MET A 332 9.03 -21.28 -11.22
CA MET A 332 9.70 -22.49 -11.71
C MET A 332 11.06 -22.18 -12.33
N GLY A 333 11.21 -21.01 -12.97
CA GLY A 333 12.45 -20.59 -13.64
C GLY A 333 13.54 -20.06 -12.69
N HIS A 334 13.19 -19.22 -11.71
CA HIS A 334 14.18 -18.55 -10.84
C HIS A 334 15.09 -19.53 -10.06
N ARG A 335 14.61 -20.75 -9.81
CA ARG A 335 15.35 -21.81 -9.11
C ARG A 335 16.58 -22.35 -9.84
N VAL A 336 16.71 -22.09 -11.14
CA VAL A 336 17.85 -22.57 -11.95
C VAL A 336 19.03 -21.59 -11.91
N GLY A 337 18.80 -20.31 -11.59
CA GLY A 337 19.78 -19.24 -11.76
C GLY A 337 20.69 -18.95 -10.56
N THR A 338 20.13 -18.75 -9.36
CA THR A 338 20.83 -18.03 -8.28
C THR A 338 20.70 -18.66 -6.89
N LYS A 339 21.83 -19.12 -6.33
CA LYS A 339 22.00 -19.36 -4.89
C LYS A 339 22.59 -18.13 -4.21
N SER A 340 21.82 -17.04 -4.09
CA SER A 340 22.18 -15.91 -3.23
C SER A 340 22.06 -16.31 -1.75
N LYS A 341 22.99 -15.81 -0.91
CA LYS A 341 22.94 -15.97 0.55
C LYS A 341 22.31 -14.74 1.20
N ALA A 342 21.88 -14.90 2.46
CA ALA A 342 21.54 -13.86 3.43
C ALA A 342 20.21 -13.10 3.25
N LEU A 343 19.10 -13.76 3.62
CA LEU A 343 18.06 -13.16 4.47
C LEU A 343 17.35 -14.31 5.26
N PRO A 344 16.83 -14.08 6.48
CA PRO A 344 16.08 -15.13 7.21
C PRO A 344 14.79 -15.57 6.50
N ASN A 345 14.39 -16.84 6.71
CA ASN A 345 13.32 -17.49 5.95
C ASN A 345 11.91 -16.97 6.26
N GLY A 346 11.32 -16.19 5.35
CA GLY A 346 9.90 -15.82 5.32
C GLY A 346 9.04 -16.73 4.42
N SER A 347 8.88 -18.00 4.78
CA SER A 347 7.94 -18.97 4.16
C SER A 347 7.86 -19.03 2.62
N GLU A 348 8.98 -18.94 1.89
CA GLU A 348 9.02 -19.38 0.48
C GLU A 348 8.73 -20.90 0.41
N LYS A 349 7.45 -21.27 0.23
CA LYS A 349 7.04 -22.66 0.12
C LYS A 349 7.78 -23.32 -1.04
N GLN A 350 8.56 -24.36 -0.73
CA GLN A 350 9.34 -25.03 -1.75
C GLN A 350 8.41 -25.70 -2.77
N PHE A 351 8.34 -25.17 -3.99
CA PHE A 351 7.70 -25.83 -5.13
C PHE A 351 8.22 -27.28 -5.21
N THR A 352 7.34 -28.25 -4.98
CA THR A 352 7.72 -29.64 -4.75
C THR A 352 7.78 -30.39 -6.07
N TRP A 353 8.66 -31.41 -6.13
CA TRP A 353 8.70 -32.33 -7.27
C TRP A 353 7.34 -33.02 -7.52
N LYS A 354 6.49 -33.13 -6.49
CA LYS A 354 5.14 -33.69 -6.57
C LYS A 354 4.18 -32.78 -7.37
N GLU A 355 4.25 -31.47 -7.18
CA GLU A 355 3.43 -30.50 -7.95
C GLU A 355 3.86 -30.48 -9.41
N CYS A 356 5.17 -30.52 -9.69
CA CYS A 356 5.70 -30.64 -11.06
C CYS A 356 5.17 -31.91 -11.76
N LEU A 357 5.26 -33.07 -11.10
CA LEU A 357 4.71 -34.33 -11.62
C LEU A 357 3.19 -34.25 -11.85
N PHE A 358 2.43 -33.61 -10.95
CA PHE A 358 0.98 -33.44 -11.08
C PHE A 358 0.61 -32.62 -12.33
N TYR A 359 1.29 -31.49 -12.59
CA TYR A 359 1.05 -30.69 -13.79
C TYR A 359 1.46 -31.44 -15.08
N ILE A 360 2.55 -32.21 -15.06
CA ILE A 360 2.95 -33.06 -16.19
C ILE A 360 1.88 -34.14 -16.48
N ILE A 361 1.34 -34.78 -15.44
CA ILE A 361 0.26 -35.78 -15.59
C ILE A 361 -0.99 -35.15 -16.20
N ILE A 362 -1.42 -33.97 -15.73
CA ILE A 362 -2.57 -33.26 -16.30
C ILE A 362 -2.34 -32.90 -17.77
N LEU A 363 -1.17 -32.35 -18.12
CA LEU A 363 -0.82 -32.00 -19.49
C LEU A 363 -0.87 -33.21 -20.41
N VAL A 364 -0.30 -34.35 -19.99
CA VAL A 364 -0.34 -35.60 -20.77
C VAL A 364 -1.76 -36.12 -20.92
N LEU A 365 -2.60 -36.07 -19.88
CA LEU A 365 -4.01 -36.48 -19.96
C LEU A 365 -4.82 -35.59 -20.92
N ALA A 366 -4.64 -34.26 -20.86
CA ALA A 366 -5.33 -33.31 -21.75
C ALA A 366 -4.94 -33.51 -23.22
N LEU A 367 -3.67 -33.80 -23.50
CA LEU A 367 -3.18 -34.10 -24.85
C LEU A 367 -3.65 -35.47 -25.36
N ILE A 368 -3.80 -36.46 -24.48
CA ILE A 368 -4.39 -37.76 -24.83
C ILE A 368 -5.88 -37.60 -25.13
N GLU A 369 -6.66 -36.91 -24.29
CA GLU A 369 -8.09 -36.69 -24.50
C GLU A 369 -8.35 -35.96 -25.82
N THR A 370 -7.67 -34.83 -26.06
CA THR A 370 -7.84 -34.06 -27.30
C THR A 370 -7.43 -34.83 -28.54
N SER A 371 -6.32 -35.57 -28.50
CA SER A 371 -5.88 -36.43 -29.60
C SER A 371 -6.93 -37.49 -29.94
N LEU A 372 -7.44 -38.20 -28.92
CA LEU A 372 -8.43 -39.26 -29.11
C LEU A 372 -9.76 -38.71 -29.62
N LEU A 373 -10.28 -37.65 -29.02
CA LEU A 373 -11.57 -37.07 -29.44
C LEU A 373 -11.49 -36.47 -30.84
N HIS A 374 -10.47 -35.66 -31.15
CA HIS A 374 -10.35 -35.02 -32.46
C HIS A 374 -9.99 -36.00 -33.60
N HIS A 375 -9.40 -37.16 -33.28
CA HIS A 375 -9.08 -38.18 -34.28
C HIS A 375 -10.19 -39.23 -34.50
N PHE A 376 -10.91 -39.63 -33.44
CA PHE A 376 -11.91 -40.71 -33.52
C PHE A 376 -13.38 -40.24 -33.55
N ALA A 377 -13.68 -38.99 -33.17
CA ALA A 377 -15.03 -38.49 -33.33
C ALA A 377 -15.33 -38.20 -34.82
N GLY A 378 -16.39 -38.82 -35.34
CA GLY A 378 -17.05 -38.28 -36.53
C GLY A 378 -17.65 -36.92 -36.21
N PHE A 379 -17.62 -35.99 -37.18
CA PHE A 379 -18.15 -34.63 -37.04
C PHE A 379 -19.53 -34.53 -37.74
N PRO A 380 -20.64 -34.96 -37.10
CA PRO A 380 -21.97 -34.81 -37.67
C PRO A 380 -22.36 -33.33 -37.73
N GLN A 381 -23.22 -32.97 -38.68
CA GLN A 381 -23.79 -31.63 -38.74
C GLN A 381 -24.54 -31.26 -37.45
N ILE A 382 -24.52 -29.95 -37.15
CA ILE A 382 -25.19 -29.29 -36.02
C ILE A 382 -26.59 -29.86 -35.82
N SER A 383 -26.79 -30.56 -34.71
CA SER A 383 -28.02 -31.27 -34.37
C SER A 383 -28.10 -31.50 -32.87
N LYS A 384 -29.32 -31.56 -32.31
CA LYS A 384 -29.55 -31.63 -30.85
C LYS A 384 -28.99 -32.89 -30.15
N ASN A 385 -28.57 -33.87 -30.94
CA ASN A 385 -28.01 -35.15 -30.51
C ASN A 385 -26.53 -35.31 -30.89
N SER A 386 -25.84 -34.25 -31.30
CA SER A 386 -24.40 -34.30 -31.58
C SER A 386 -23.60 -34.63 -30.30
N PRO A 387 -22.41 -35.26 -30.39
CA PRO A 387 -21.61 -35.57 -29.20
C PRO A 387 -21.22 -34.29 -28.44
N GLN A 388 -20.94 -33.20 -29.17
CA GLN A 388 -20.68 -31.87 -28.61
C GLN A 388 -21.87 -31.32 -27.81
N ALA A 389 -23.11 -31.48 -28.30
CA ALA A 389 -24.31 -31.05 -27.58
C ALA A 389 -24.54 -31.87 -26.29
N ILE A 390 -24.25 -33.17 -26.32
CA ILE A 390 -24.33 -34.04 -25.13
C ILE A 390 -23.33 -33.59 -24.06
N VAL A 391 -22.08 -33.29 -24.43
CA VAL A 391 -21.09 -32.71 -23.50
C VAL A 391 -21.55 -31.34 -23.00
N GLY A 392 -22.14 -30.50 -23.87
CA GLY A 392 -22.74 -29.22 -23.48
C GLY A 392 -23.81 -29.36 -22.39
N TYR A 393 -24.69 -30.37 -22.47
CA TYR A 393 -25.68 -30.63 -21.42
C TYR A 393 -25.02 -31.05 -20.09
N ILE A 394 -23.94 -31.83 -20.13
CA ILE A 394 -23.16 -32.20 -18.94
C ILE A 394 -22.53 -30.96 -18.30
N LEU A 395 -21.98 -30.04 -19.11
CA LEU A 395 -21.42 -28.76 -18.64
C LEU A 395 -22.48 -27.87 -17.97
N MET A 396 -23.70 -27.81 -18.50
CA MET A 396 -24.80 -27.07 -17.82
C MET A 396 -25.14 -27.65 -16.45
N ILE A 397 -25.20 -28.99 -16.32
CA ILE A 397 -25.47 -29.66 -15.04
C ILE A 397 -24.31 -29.41 -14.06
N LEU A 398 -23.06 -29.52 -14.53
CA LEU A 398 -21.87 -29.27 -13.74
C LEU A 398 -21.78 -27.82 -13.23
N LEU A 399 -22.18 -26.84 -14.04
CA LEU A 399 -22.29 -25.43 -13.65
C LEU A 399 -23.30 -25.24 -12.51
N ILE A 400 -24.49 -25.87 -12.60
CA ILE A 400 -25.51 -25.79 -11.55
C ILE A 400 -25.01 -26.41 -10.24
N ILE A 401 -24.33 -27.56 -10.31
CA ILE A 401 -23.75 -28.22 -9.14
C ILE A 401 -22.65 -27.35 -8.49
N LEU A 402 -21.71 -26.83 -9.28
CA LEU A 402 -20.63 -25.96 -8.78
C LEU A 402 -21.16 -24.65 -8.19
N TRP A 403 -22.19 -24.06 -8.82
CA TRP A 403 -22.87 -22.88 -8.30
C TRP A 403 -23.53 -23.16 -6.94
N LEU A 404 -24.33 -24.23 -6.82
CA LEU A 404 -24.96 -24.62 -5.55
C LEU A 404 -23.91 -24.87 -4.45
N LEU A 405 -22.81 -25.57 -4.78
CA LEU A 405 -21.71 -25.82 -3.85
C LEU A 405 -21.04 -24.51 -3.39
N ARG A 406 -20.98 -23.47 -4.23
CA ARG A 406 -20.46 -22.14 -3.88
C ARG A 406 -21.38 -21.37 -2.95
N GLU A 407 -22.68 -21.31 -3.25
CA GLU A 407 -23.64 -20.58 -2.39
C GLU A 407 -23.73 -21.18 -0.98
N ILE A 408 -23.62 -22.52 -0.85
CA ILE A 408 -23.59 -23.23 0.44
C ILE A 408 -22.42 -22.78 1.34
N GLN A 409 -21.33 -22.25 0.77
CA GLN A 409 -20.15 -21.79 1.51
C GLN A 409 -20.17 -20.29 1.84
N SER A 410 -21.01 -19.51 1.17
CA SER A 410 -21.12 -18.06 1.36
C SER A 410 -21.81 -17.70 2.68
N VAL A 411 -21.59 -16.47 3.18
CA VAL A 411 -22.36 -15.94 4.34
C VAL A 411 -23.79 -15.57 3.94
N CYS A 412 -23.99 -15.07 2.72
CA CYS A 412 -25.30 -14.69 2.18
C CYS A 412 -25.55 -15.31 0.80
N ILE A 413 -26.59 -16.14 0.69
CA ILE A 413 -27.06 -16.77 -0.55
C ILE A 413 -27.63 -15.67 -1.45
N PHE A 414 -27.17 -15.60 -2.72
CA PHE A 414 -27.42 -14.48 -3.63
C PHE A 414 -27.05 -13.09 -3.08
N GLY A 415 -26.30 -13.00 -1.97
CA GLY A 415 -26.07 -11.75 -1.21
C GLY A 415 -27.28 -11.23 -0.41
N ILE A 416 -28.51 -11.69 -0.70
CA ILE A 416 -29.76 -11.16 -0.15
C ILE A 416 -30.17 -11.87 1.15
N PHE A 417 -30.00 -13.19 1.24
CA PHE A 417 -30.49 -13.99 2.37
C PHE A 417 -29.34 -14.59 3.17
N GLN A 418 -29.36 -14.48 4.49
CA GLN A 418 -28.33 -15.13 5.32
C GLN A 418 -28.36 -16.66 5.15
N ASN A 419 -27.20 -17.27 4.93
CA ASN A 419 -27.05 -18.71 4.75
C ASN A 419 -27.32 -19.46 6.07
N PRO A 420 -28.30 -20.39 6.13
CA PRO A 420 -28.56 -21.19 7.33
C PRO A 420 -27.48 -22.25 7.62
N PHE A 421 -26.62 -22.58 6.65
CA PHE A 421 -25.52 -23.54 6.80
C PHE A 421 -24.21 -22.90 7.32
N TYR A 422 -24.12 -21.57 7.33
CA TYR A 422 -22.92 -20.86 7.82
C TYR A 422 -22.87 -20.86 9.36
N PRO A 423 -21.70 -21.08 9.99
CA PRO A 423 -21.57 -21.05 11.46
C PRO A 423 -21.83 -19.64 12.05
N LYS A 424 -22.85 -19.53 12.90
CA LYS A 424 -23.31 -18.25 13.52
C LYS A 424 -22.81 -17.97 14.96
N ASN A 425 -21.99 -18.85 15.55
CA ASN A 425 -21.47 -18.68 16.91
C ASN A 425 -19.98 -18.32 16.84
N VAL A 426 -19.67 -17.03 16.93
CA VAL A 426 -18.28 -16.50 16.82
C VAL A 426 -17.55 -16.51 18.16
N GLN A 427 -18.28 -16.31 19.26
CA GLN A 427 -17.77 -16.19 20.65
C GLN A 427 -16.88 -17.35 21.14
N THR A 428 -16.89 -18.51 20.47
CA THR A 428 -15.97 -19.62 20.75
C THR A 428 -15.36 -20.14 19.46
N VAL A 429 -14.11 -19.73 19.21
CA VAL A 429 -13.32 -20.08 18.00
C VAL A 429 -13.31 -21.59 17.76
N THR A 430 -13.21 -22.40 18.81
CA THR A 430 -13.22 -23.87 18.74
C THR A 430 -14.50 -24.46 18.13
N LEU A 431 -15.68 -23.95 18.50
CA LEU A 431 -16.97 -24.39 17.93
C LEU A 431 -17.17 -23.86 16.51
N PHE A 432 -16.64 -22.68 16.19
CA PHE A 432 -16.60 -22.17 14.82
C PHE A 432 -15.75 -23.08 13.92
N LEU A 433 -14.52 -23.42 14.33
CA LEU A 433 -13.60 -24.30 13.60
C LEU A 433 -14.19 -25.70 13.34
N GLU A 434 -14.89 -26.30 14.31
CA GLU A 434 -15.50 -27.63 14.14
C GLU A 434 -16.63 -27.62 13.09
N LYS A 435 -17.47 -26.56 13.08
CA LYS A 435 -18.49 -26.35 12.06
C LYS A 435 -17.87 -26.02 10.69
N GLN A 436 -16.87 -25.13 10.65
CA GLN A 436 -16.14 -24.76 9.43
C GLN A 436 -15.49 -25.99 8.76
N ARG A 437 -14.91 -26.91 9.54
CA ARG A 437 -14.35 -28.18 9.06
C ARG A 437 -15.36 -29.05 8.29
N ARG A 438 -16.67 -28.88 8.52
CA ARG A 438 -17.74 -29.55 7.74
C ARG A 438 -17.92 -28.88 6.37
N LEU A 439 -17.96 -27.55 6.31
CA LEU A 439 -18.02 -26.77 5.06
C LEU A 439 -16.76 -26.96 4.20
N MET A 440 -15.57 -27.11 4.82
CA MET A 440 -14.32 -27.38 4.08
C MET A 440 -14.36 -28.70 3.30
N LYS A 441 -15.08 -29.74 3.77
CA LYS A 441 -15.29 -30.98 3.00
C LYS A 441 -16.09 -30.73 1.71
N ILE A 442 -17.09 -29.85 1.77
CA ILE A 442 -17.88 -29.42 0.60
C ILE A 442 -17.00 -28.63 -0.36
N GLY A 443 -16.12 -27.76 0.16
CA GLY A 443 -15.11 -27.04 -0.62
C GLY A 443 -14.13 -27.95 -1.35
N VAL A 444 -13.65 -29.03 -0.73
CA VAL A 444 -12.79 -30.03 -1.41
C VAL A 444 -13.53 -30.72 -2.57
N ILE A 445 -14.82 -31.05 -2.41
CA ILE A 445 -15.63 -31.62 -3.49
C ILE A 445 -15.77 -30.60 -4.65
N ARG A 446 -16.12 -29.34 -4.35
CA ARG A 446 -16.18 -28.26 -5.34
C ARG A 446 -14.84 -28.09 -6.05
N ARG A 447 -13.72 -28.09 -5.33
CA ARG A 447 -12.37 -27.92 -5.88
C ARG A 447 -11.97 -29.06 -6.83
N ILE A 448 -12.34 -30.30 -6.53
CA ILE A 448 -12.11 -31.44 -7.43
C ILE A 448 -12.97 -31.32 -8.71
N LEU A 449 -14.26 -30.99 -8.56
CA LEU A 449 -15.15 -30.77 -9.70
C LEU A 449 -14.70 -29.58 -10.58
N LEU A 450 -14.22 -28.50 -9.97
CA LEU A 450 -13.78 -27.30 -10.67
C LEU A 450 -12.40 -27.47 -11.32
N ASN A 451 -11.39 -27.96 -10.60
CA ASN A 451 -10.02 -27.98 -11.10
C ASN A 451 -9.71 -29.21 -11.95
N LEU A 452 -10.44 -30.32 -11.78
CA LEU A 452 -10.18 -31.57 -12.51
C LEU A 452 -11.29 -31.93 -13.50
N VAL A 453 -12.55 -31.97 -13.08
CA VAL A 453 -13.65 -32.47 -13.94
C VAL A 453 -14.07 -31.45 -15.00
N SER A 454 -14.17 -30.17 -14.62
CA SER A 454 -14.63 -29.11 -15.53
C SER A 454 -13.68 -28.84 -16.71
N PRO A 455 -12.33 -28.83 -16.54
CA PRO A 455 -11.42 -28.57 -17.66
C PRO A 455 -11.46 -29.65 -18.73
N PHE A 456 -11.37 -30.94 -18.36
CA PHE A 456 -11.47 -32.05 -19.31
C PHE A 456 -12.84 -32.04 -20.03
N ALA A 457 -13.94 -31.84 -19.31
CA ALA A 457 -15.27 -31.73 -19.94
C ALA A 457 -15.38 -30.56 -20.94
N MET A 458 -14.74 -29.41 -20.69
CA MET A 458 -14.69 -28.30 -21.65
C MET A 458 -13.72 -28.56 -22.80
N ILE A 459 -12.60 -29.24 -22.55
CA ILE A 459 -11.64 -29.67 -23.58
C ILE A 459 -12.29 -30.68 -24.54
N ALA A 460 -13.12 -31.58 -24.04
CA ALA A 460 -13.97 -32.45 -24.84
C ALA A 460 -14.96 -31.65 -25.69
N PHE A 461 -15.65 -30.65 -25.11
CA PHE A 461 -16.56 -29.78 -25.87
C PHE A 461 -15.86 -28.99 -26.99
N LEU A 462 -14.65 -28.49 -26.75
CA LEU A 462 -13.87 -27.74 -27.74
C LEU A 462 -13.28 -28.63 -28.84
N SER A 463 -12.70 -29.78 -28.50
CA SER A 463 -12.03 -30.67 -29.48
C SER A 463 -12.99 -31.37 -30.44
N LEU A 464 -14.27 -31.49 -30.07
CA LEU A 464 -15.37 -32.00 -30.90
C LEU A 464 -15.95 -30.98 -31.90
N ASP A 465 -15.51 -29.72 -31.91
CA ASP A 465 -16.11 -28.69 -32.78
C ASP A 465 -15.64 -28.78 -34.23
N SER A 466 -16.56 -28.60 -35.18
CA SER A 466 -16.28 -28.82 -36.61
C SER A 466 -15.42 -27.73 -37.25
N SER A 467 -15.43 -26.50 -36.74
CA SER A 467 -14.63 -25.39 -37.29
C SER A 467 -13.11 -25.62 -37.12
N LEU A 468 -12.69 -26.54 -36.26
CA LEU A 468 -11.27 -26.94 -36.12
C LEU A 468 -10.72 -27.65 -37.37
N GLN A 469 -11.57 -28.00 -38.34
CA GLN A 469 -11.15 -28.48 -39.66
C GLN A 469 -10.74 -27.35 -40.63
N GLU A 470 -11.15 -26.09 -40.37
CA GLU A 470 -10.86 -24.94 -41.23
C GLU A 470 -9.45 -24.39 -40.96
N LEU A 471 -8.46 -25.07 -41.52
CA LEU A 471 -7.05 -24.67 -41.50
C LEU A 471 -6.86 -23.24 -42.06
N HIS A 472 -5.92 -22.50 -41.46
CA HIS A 472 -5.55 -21.15 -41.86
C HIS A 472 -6.69 -20.09 -41.78
N SER A 473 -7.68 -20.29 -40.90
CA SER A 473 -8.59 -19.21 -40.52
C SER A 473 -8.10 -18.43 -39.29
N VAL A 474 -8.08 -17.10 -39.40
CA VAL A 474 -7.75 -16.19 -38.28
C VAL A 474 -8.80 -16.25 -37.17
N SER A 475 -10.07 -16.48 -37.51
CA SER A 475 -11.17 -16.59 -36.53
C SER A 475 -10.99 -17.81 -35.62
N VAL A 476 -10.66 -18.95 -36.21
CA VAL A 476 -10.35 -20.20 -35.51
C VAL A 476 -9.08 -20.03 -34.67
N SER A 477 -8.02 -19.46 -35.26
CA SER A 477 -6.73 -19.26 -34.57
C SER A 477 -6.85 -18.42 -33.29
N ILE A 478 -7.51 -17.26 -33.33
CA ILE A 478 -7.70 -16.38 -32.16
C ILE A 478 -8.79 -16.95 -31.22
N GLY A 479 -9.91 -17.42 -31.77
CA GLY A 479 -11.02 -17.93 -30.98
C GLY A 479 -10.66 -19.17 -30.14
N PHE A 480 -9.87 -20.10 -30.69
CA PHE A 480 -9.49 -21.33 -29.99
C PHE A 480 -8.22 -21.18 -29.14
N THR A 481 -7.26 -20.30 -29.45
CA THR A 481 -6.18 -19.97 -28.47
C THR A 481 -6.79 -19.44 -27.18
N ARG A 482 -7.71 -18.47 -27.29
CA ARG A 482 -8.48 -17.96 -26.15
C ARG A 482 -9.21 -19.09 -25.43
N ALA A 483 -10.00 -19.89 -26.14
CA ALA A 483 -10.85 -20.91 -25.52
C ALA A 483 -10.06 -21.98 -24.75
N PHE A 484 -9.02 -22.59 -25.38
CA PHE A 484 -8.21 -23.63 -24.73
C PHE A 484 -7.39 -23.10 -23.54
N ARG A 485 -7.02 -21.81 -23.52
CA ARG A 485 -6.39 -21.19 -22.35
C ARG A 485 -7.39 -20.85 -21.25
N MET A 486 -8.52 -20.23 -21.60
CA MET A 486 -9.52 -19.74 -20.64
C MET A 486 -10.08 -20.86 -19.74
N VAL A 487 -10.18 -22.08 -20.29
CA VAL A 487 -10.49 -23.32 -19.55
C VAL A 487 -9.63 -23.49 -18.28
N TRP A 488 -8.34 -23.20 -18.37
CA TRP A 488 -7.39 -23.33 -17.25
C TRP A 488 -7.18 -22.02 -16.50
N GLN A 489 -7.17 -20.88 -17.20
CA GLN A 489 -6.93 -19.55 -16.63
C GLN A 489 -8.07 -19.10 -15.68
N ASN A 490 -9.33 -19.35 -16.05
CA ASN A 490 -10.50 -19.00 -15.22
C ASN A 490 -11.68 -19.95 -15.51
N THR A 491 -11.61 -21.13 -14.91
CA THR A 491 -12.51 -22.27 -15.21
C THR A 491 -13.98 -22.00 -14.88
N GLU A 492 -14.33 -21.27 -13.81
CA GLU A 492 -15.74 -20.92 -13.53
C GLU A 492 -16.33 -20.01 -14.63
N ASN A 493 -15.55 -19.06 -15.14
CA ASN A 493 -15.97 -18.17 -16.22
C ASN A 493 -16.03 -18.89 -17.58
N ALA A 494 -15.10 -19.79 -17.88
CA ALA A 494 -15.13 -20.63 -19.08
C ALA A 494 -16.35 -21.58 -19.09
N LEU A 495 -16.68 -22.16 -17.93
CA LEU A 495 -17.84 -23.04 -17.77
C LEU A 495 -19.16 -22.28 -17.97
N LEU A 496 -19.23 -21.03 -17.50
CA LEU A 496 -20.37 -20.15 -17.74
C LEU A 496 -20.49 -19.77 -19.24
N GLU A 497 -19.39 -19.43 -19.91
CA GLU A 497 -19.38 -19.11 -21.35
C GLU A 497 -19.83 -20.31 -22.22
N THR A 498 -19.31 -21.51 -21.95
CA THR A 498 -19.67 -22.74 -22.67
C THR A 498 -21.10 -23.20 -22.39
N ALA A 499 -21.59 -23.07 -21.15
CA ALA A 499 -22.97 -23.37 -20.80
C ALA A 499 -23.98 -22.42 -21.46
N ILE A 500 -23.67 -21.11 -21.53
CA ILE A 500 -24.51 -20.11 -22.23
C ILE A 500 -24.63 -20.47 -23.72
N ILE A 501 -23.52 -20.82 -24.39
CA ILE A 501 -23.56 -21.22 -25.80
C ILE A 501 -24.35 -22.53 -26.00
N SER A 502 -24.18 -23.50 -25.09
CA SER A 502 -24.95 -24.76 -25.11
C SER A 502 -26.46 -24.52 -24.97
N ALA A 503 -26.87 -23.60 -24.09
CA ALA A 503 -28.26 -23.20 -23.93
C ALA A 503 -28.80 -22.44 -25.16
N VAL A 504 -28.02 -21.51 -25.73
CA VAL A 504 -28.38 -20.80 -26.97
C VAL A 504 -28.53 -21.76 -28.14
N HIS A 505 -27.67 -22.79 -28.26
CA HIS A 505 -27.73 -23.82 -29.28
C HIS A 505 -28.97 -24.71 -29.16
N LEU A 506 -29.38 -25.04 -27.93
CA LEU A 506 -30.61 -25.79 -27.65
C LEU A 506 -31.88 -25.02 -28.07
N LEU A 507 -31.90 -23.71 -27.83
CA LEU A 507 -33.00 -22.78 -28.12
C LEU A 507 -33.06 -22.38 -29.60
N ILE A 508 -31.93 -22.02 -30.21
CA ILE A 508 -31.81 -21.48 -31.58
C ILE A 508 -31.14 -22.52 -32.47
N SER A 509 -31.83 -23.65 -32.70
CA SER A 509 -31.32 -24.75 -33.52
C SER A 509 -31.53 -24.57 -35.04
N SER A 510 -31.77 -23.35 -35.50
CA SER A 510 -31.92 -22.98 -36.91
C SER A 510 -30.58 -22.57 -37.51
N THR A 511 -30.16 -23.21 -38.60
CA THR A 511 -28.89 -22.95 -39.32
C THR A 511 -28.79 -21.54 -39.89
N ASP A 512 -29.92 -20.93 -40.24
CA ASP A 512 -29.95 -19.74 -41.10
C ASP A 512 -29.69 -18.42 -40.34
N VAL A 513 -29.65 -18.49 -39.01
CA VAL A 513 -29.33 -17.35 -38.14
C VAL A 513 -27.84 -17.03 -38.24
N TRP A 514 -27.52 -15.75 -38.47
CA TRP A 514 -26.16 -15.20 -38.60
C TRP A 514 -25.17 -15.75 -37.54
N TRP A 515 -25.61 -15.83 -36.27
CA TRP A 515 -24.86 -16.38 -35.13
C TRP A 515 -24.37 -17.82 -35.33
N ASN A 516 -25.19 -18.67 -35.98
CA ASN A 516 -24.87 -20.06 -36.28
C ASN A 516 -24.09 -20.19 -37.60
N ARG A 517 -24.36 -19.30 -38.57
CA ARG A 517 -23.81 -19.36 -39.94
C ARG A 517 -22.43 -18.72 -40.11
N SER A 518 -22.05 -17.72 -39.32
CA SER A 518 -20.88 -16.86 -39.60
C SER A 518 -19.89 -16.66 -38.45
N LEU A 519 -20.11 -17.34 -37.32
CA LEU A 519 -19.24 -17.27 -36.14
C LEU A 519 -18.84 -18.68 -35.71
N ASP A 520 -17.54 -18.94 -35.58
CA ASP A 520 -17.00 -20.16 -34.97
C ASP A 520 -17.29 -20.19 -33.46
N THR A 521 -17.30 -21.37 -32.84
CA THR A 521 -17.54 -21.47 -31.38
C THR A 521 -16.49 -20.72 -30.57
N GLY A 522 -15.23 -20.65 -31.04
CA GLY A 522 -14.20 -19.80 -30.43
C GLY A 522 -14.55 -18.30 -30.43
N ILE A 523 -15.13 -17.77 -31.52
CA ILE A 523 -15.61 -16.37 -31.55
C ILE A 523 -16.90 -16.20 -30.74
N ARG A 524 -17.83 -17.18 -30.77
CA ARG A 524 -19.02 -17.14 -29.91
C ARG A 524 -18.62 -17.05 -28.42
N LEU A 525 -17.60 -17.82 -27.99
CA LEU A 525 -17.04 -17.75 -26.63
C LEU A 525 -16.43 -16.39 -26.32
N LEU A 526 -15.63 -15.83 -27.25
CA LEU A 526 -15.04 -14.49 -27.11
C LEU A 526 -16.13 -13.41 -26.94
N LEU A 527 -17.16 -13.42 -27.78
CA LEU A 527 -18.27 -12.46 -27.72
C LEU A 527 -19.09 -12.61 -26.43
N VAL A 528 -19.44 -13.84 -26.02
CA VAL A 528 -20.16 -14.08 -24.74
C VAL A 528 -19.30 -13.66 -23.54
N GLY A 529 -17.99 -13.89 -23.58
CA GLY A 529 -17.06 -13.46 -22.54
C GLY A 529 -17.00 -11.94 -22.37
N ILE A 530 -16.91 -11.19 -23.48
CA ILE A 530 -16.95 -9.71 -23.48
C ILE A 530 -18.33 -9.22 -23.01
N MET A 531 -19.43 -9.77 -23.52
CA MET A 531 -20.78 -9.37 -23.12
C MET A 531 -21.04 -9.62 -21.63
N ARG A 532 -20.56 -10.74 -21.07
CA ARG A 532 -20.63 -11.03 -19.63
C ARG A 532 -19.85 -9.99 -18.82
N ASP A 533 -18.60 -9.71 -19.17
CA ASP A 533 -17.80 -8.71 -18.44
C ASP A 533 -18.47 -7.33 -18.47
N ARG A 534 -18.84 -6.84 -19.66
CA ARG A 534 -19.45 -5.51 -19.79
C ARG A 534 -20.80 -5.42 -19.07
N LEU A 535 -21.53 -6.53 -18.93
CA LEU A 535 -22.72 -6.63 -18.06
C LEU A 535 -22.38 -6.60 -16.56
N ILE A 536 -21.34 -7.32 -16.11
CA ILE A 536 -20.87 -7.29 -14.70
C ILE A 536 -20.39 -5.88 -14.33
N GLN A 537 -19.64 -5.22 -15.22
CA GLN A 537 -19.24 -3.82 -15.04
C GLN A 537 -20.45 -2.89 -14.99
N PHE A 538 -21.44 -3.07 -15.87
CA PHE A 538 -22.67 -2.26 -15.87
C PHE A 538 -23.44 -2.40 -14.56
N ILE A 539 -23.60 -3.62 -14.05
CA ILE A 539 -24.25 -3.86 -12.76
C ILE A 539 -23.45 -3.22 -11.62
N SER A 540 -22.12 -3.35 -11.61
CA SER A 540 -21.23 -2.77 -10.58
C SER A 540 -21.28 -1.24 -10.56
N LYS A 541 -21.27 -0.62 -11.75
CA LYS A 541 -21.36 0.84 -11.97
C LYS A 541 -22.75 1.38 -11.61
N LEU A 542 -23.81 0.67 -11.97
CA LEU A 542 -25.18 1.01 -11.60
C LEU A 542 -25.40 0.91 -10.08
N GLN A 543 -24.92 -0.18 -9.44
CA GLN A 543 -24.95 -0.33 -7.99
C GLN A 543 -24.21 0.83 -7.31
N PHE A 544 -22.99 1.14 -7.75
CA PHE A 544 -22.20 2.24 -7.20
C PHE A 544 -22.92 3.60 -7.31
N ALA A 545 -23.44 3.94 -8.49
CA ALA A 545 -24.19 5.18 -8.70
C ALA A 545 -25.45 5.25 -7.81
N VAL A 546 -26.16 4.13 -7.63
CA VAL A 546 -27.32 4.03 -6.72
C VAL A 546 -26.91 4.17 -5.26
N THR A 547 -25.80 3.57 -4.80
CA THR A 547 -25.31 3.72 -3.42
C THR A 547 -24.89 5.17 -3.12
N VAL A 548 -24.22 5.85 -4.06
CA VAL A 548 -23.89 7.30 -3.95
C VAL A 548 -25.16 8.15 -3.84
N LEU A 549 -26.16 7.91 -4.69
CA LEU A 549 -27.46 8.62 -4.67
C LEU A 549 -28.24 8.35 -3.38
N PHE A 550 -28.24 7.11 -2.88
CA PHE A 550 -28.93 6.71 -1.66
C PHE A 550 -28.30 7.35 -0.42
N ALA A 551 -26.97 7.30 -0.29
CA ALA A 551 -26.28 7.93 0.83
C ALA A 551 -26.43 9.46 0.83
N SER A 552 -26.38 10.08 -0.35
CA SER A 552 -26.68 11.51 -0.54
C SER A 552 -28.09 11.92 -0.10
N TRP A 553 -29.02 10.96 -0.01
CA TRP A 553 -30.40 11.17 0.44
C TRP A 553 -30.60 10.88 1.94
N THR A 554 -29.94 9.86 2.48
CA THR A 554 -30.05 9.49 3.91
C THR A 554 -29.30 10.45 4.82
N GLU A 555 -28.11 10.90 4.42
CA GLU A 555 -27.24 11.79 5.21
C GLU A 555 -27.69 13.27 5.17
N LYS A 556 -28.88 13.57 5.71
CA LYS A 556 -29.50 14.91 5.70
C LYS A 556 -28.66 16.07 6.28
N LYS A 557 -27.55 15.78 6.97
CA LYS A 557 -26.57 16.79 7.43
C LYS A 557 -25.65 17.30 6.30
N ARG A 558 -25.57 16.61 5.16
CA ARG A 558 -24.55 16.77 4.11
C ARG A 558 -24.93 17.80 3.03
N ARG A 559 -25.23 19.05 3.46
CA ARG A 559 -25.60 20.26 2.67
C ARG A 559 -27.03 20.30 2.09
N LYS A 560 -27.59 21.52 1.97
CA LYS A 560 -28.95 21.78 1.42
C LYS A 560 -29.05 21.53 -0.10
N SER A 561 -27.96 21.72 -0.84
CA SER A 561 -27.91 21.56 -2.30
C SER A 561 -27.97 20.09 -2.76
N THR A 562 -27.59 19.14 -1.90
CA THR A 562 -27.53 17.71 -2.24
C THR A 562 -28.89 17.16 -2.66
N THR A 563 -30.00 17.60 -2.03
CA THR A 563 -31.36 17.26 -2.47
C THR A 563 -31.66 17.75 -3.88
N THR A 564 -31.19 18.96 -4.26
CA THR A 564 -31.37 19.46 -5.64
C THR A 564 -30.52 18.70 -6.65
N LEU A 565 -29.33 18.22 -6.27
CA LEU A 565 -28.51 17.34 -7.12
C LEU A 565 -29.17 15.96 -7.30
N CYS A 566 -29.76 15.37 -6.27
CA CYS A 566 -30.52 14.12 -6.41
C CYS A 566 -31.72 14.29 -7.36
N ILE A 567 -32.47 15.39 -7.26
CA ILE A 567 -33.56 15.72 -8.19
C ILE A 567 -33.02 15.90 -9.62
N LEU A 568 -31.88 16.60 -9.79
CA LEU A 568 -31.23 16.79 -11.08
C LEU A 568 -30.84 15.45 -11.73
N ASN A 569 -30.29 14.51 -10.96
CA ASN A 569 -29.96 13.16 -11.45
C ASN A 569 -31.19 12.35 -11.85
N ILE A 570 -32.34 12.52 -11.18
CA ILE A 570 -33.60 11.88 -11.58
C ILE A 570 -34.09 12.45 -12.91
N VAL A 571 -34.09 13.78 -13.08
CA VAL A 571 -34.51 14.47 -14.31
C VAL A 571 -33.59 14.15 -15.50
N PHE A 572 -32.27 14.18 -15.28
CA PHE A 572 -31.25 13.87 -16.29
C PHE A 572 -30.80 12.40 -16.30
N SER A 573 -31.59 11.50 -15.69
CA SER A 573 -31.26 10.08 -15.57
C SER A 573 -30.93 9.37 -16.90
N PRO A 574 -31.51 9.72 -18.08
CA PRO A 574 -31.07 9.15 -19.35
C PRO A 574 -29.61 9.50 -19.70
N PHE A 575 -29.14 10.71 -19.35
CA PHE A 575 -27.76 11.14 -19.59
C PHE A 575 -26.78 10.48 -18.62
N VAL A 576 -27.17 10.33 -17.34
CA VAL A 576 -26.38 9.56 -16.35
C VAL A 576 -26.25 8.10 -16.79
N LEU A 577 -27.33 7.50 -17.32
CA LEU A 577 -27.29 6.16 -17.90
C LEU A 577 -26.38 6.08 -19.13
N VAL A 578 -26.39 7.08 -20.01
CA VAL A 578 -25.45 7.17 -21.15
C VAL A 578 -24.00 7.24 -20.68
N PHE A 579 -23.68 8.01 -19.63
CA PHE A 579 -22.32 8.02 -19.06
C PHE A 579 -21.93 6.66 -18.44
N ILE A 580 -22.84 5.98 -17.73
CA ILE A 580 -22.61 4.63 -17.22
C ILE A 580 -22.34 3.65 -18.38
N VAL A 581 -23.14 3.69 -19.45
CA VAL A 581 -22.97 2.82 -20.64
C VAL A 581 -21.67 3.14 -21.40
N PHE A 582 -21.30 4.41 -21.53
CA PHE A 582 -20.03 4.79 -22.17
C PHE A 582 -18.83 4.33 -21.34
N SER A 583 -18.91 4.49 -20.02
CA SER A 583 -17.93 3.98 -19.05
C SER A 583 -17.81 2.45 -19.06
N THR A 584 -18.89 1.70 -19.27
CA THR A 584 -18.80 0.23 -19.38
C THR A 584 -18.15 -0.19 -20.69
N LEU A 585 -18.58 0.35 -21.82
CA LEU A 585 -17.98 0.05 -23.14
C LEU A 585 -16.46 0.27 -23.12
N LEU A 586 -16.01 1.40 -22.57
CA LEU A 586 -14.60 1.78 -22.41
C LEU A 586 -13.84 1.06 -21.29
N SER A 587 -14.49 0.23 -20.45
CA SER A 587 -13.87 -0.41 -19.27
C SER A 587 -13.30 0.58 -18.22
N SER A 588 -13.60 1.87 -18.34
CA SER A 588 -13.03 2.97 -17.54
C SER A 588 -13.75 3.14 -16.19
N PRO A 589 -13.19 3.87 -15.20
CA PRO A 589 -13.89 4.15 -13.95
C PRO A 589 -14.99 5.23 -14.11
N LEU A 590 -16.05 5.13 -13.31
CA LEU A 590 -17.05 6.18 -13.11
C LEU A 590 -16.58 7.13 -11.99
N LEU A 591 -16.42 8.42 -12.30
CA LEU A 591 -15.89 9.46 -11.41
C LEU A 591 -17.03 10.18 -10.65
N PRO A 592 -17.16 10.04 -9.31
CA PRO A 592 -18.09 10.84 -8.52
C PRO A 592 -17.42 12.16 -8.08
N LEU A 593 -17.62 13.25 -8.83
CA LEU A 593 -16.96 14.54 -8.56
C LEU A 593 -17.19 15.01 -7.11
N PHE A 594 -16.10 15.19 -6.35
CA PHE A 594 -16.13 15.59 -4.94
C PHE A 594 -16.99 14.66 -4.05
N THR A 595 -17.12 13.39 -4.44
CA THR A 595 -18.05 12.38 -3.86
C THR A 595 -19.53 12.77 -3.86
N LEU A 596 -19.91 13.76 -4.65
CA LEU A 596 -21.31 14.12 -4.91
C LEU A 596 -21.92 13.17 -5.96
N PRO A 597 -23.27 13.12 -6.08
CA PRO A 597 -23.93 12.46 -7.19
C PRO A 597 -23.79 13.32 -8.46
N LEU A 598 -22.57 13.38 -9.00
CA LEU A 598 -22.22 14.04 -10.25
C LEU A 598 -21.18 13.17 -10.95
N PHE A 599 -21.64 12.36 -11.90
CA PHE A 599 -20.84 11.30 -12.51
C PHE A 599 -20.20 11.75 -13.83
N LEU A 600 -18.87 11.67 -13.91
CA LEU A 600 -18.13 11.74 -15.17
C LEU A 600 -17.57 10.36 -15.56
N VAL A 601 -17.17 10.22 -16.82
CA VAL A 601 -16.46 9.03 -17.33
C VAL A 601 -14.97 9.32 -17.26
N GLY A 602 -14.25 8.60 -16.40
CA GLY A 602 -12.78 8.68 -16.35
C GLY A 602 -12.12 7.98 -17.53
N PHE A 603 -10.79 8.05 -17.62
CA PHE A 603 -10.05 7.38 -18.68
C PHE A 603 -9.85 5.88 -18.42
N PRO A 604 -9.82 5.01 -19.45
CA PRO A 604 -9.44 3.60 -19.31
C PRO A 604 -8.00 3.47 -18.80
N ARG A 605 -7.81 2.65 -17.77
CA ARG A 605 -6.51 2.38 -17.14
C ARG A 605 -6.43 0.93 -16.68
N PRO A 606 -5.22 0.35 -16.54
CA PRO A 606 -5.05 -1.04 -16.11
C PRO A 606 -5.75 -1.37 -14.79
N VAL A 607 -6.08 -2.63 -14.57
CA VAL A 607 -6.74 -3.11 -13.33
C VAL A 607 -5.94 -2.75 -12.07
N GLN A 608 -4.60 -2.77 -12.15
CA GLN A 608 -3.69 -2.32 -11.08
C GLN A 608 -3.96 -0.87 -10.63
N SER A 609 -4.57 -0.04 -11.48
CA SER A 609 -4.93 1.38 -11.27
C SER A 609 -3.79 2.38 -11.08
N TRP A 610 -2.61 1.92 -10.65
CA TRP A 610 -1.41 2.73 -10.40
C TRP A 610 -0.24 2.35 -11.31
N PRO A 611 0.65 3.30 -11.67
CA PRO A 611 1.82 3.03 -12.53
C PRO A 611 2.98 2.35 -11.78
N GLY A 612 3.06 2.50 -10.45
CA GLY A 612 4.17 2.02 -9.63
C GLY A 612 4.29 0.50 -9.57
N ALA A 613 5.39 0.01 -8.98
CA ALA A 613 5.56 -1.41 -8.69
C ALA A 613 4.82 -1.78 -7.39
N VAL A 614 4.03 -2.84 -7.43
CA VAL A 614 3.25 -3.29 -6.26
C VAL A 614 4.17 -3.58 -5.07
N GLY A 615 3.89 -2.93 -3.92
CA GLY A 615 4.63 -3.15 -2.69
C GLY A 615 6.00 -2.47 -2.60
N THR A 616 6.26 -1.43 -3.41
CA THR A 616 7.47 -0.61 -3.27
C THR A 616 7.27 0.67 -2.45
N THR A 617 6.03 1.07 -2.20
CA THR A 617 5.69 2.34 -1.52
C THR A 617 4.68 2.10 -0.38
N ALA A 618 5.10 2.43 0.84
CA ALA A 618 4.30 2.38 2.06
C ALA A 618 4.88 3.38 3.09
N CYS A 619 4.03 3.95 3.94
CA CYS A 619 4.41 4.91 4.98
C CYS A 619 4.78 4.14 6.25
N ILE A 620 6.04 3.69 6.35
CA ILE A 620 6.50 2.83 7.45
C ILE A 620 6.41 3.59 8.78
N CYS A 621 5.69 3.04 9.76
CA CYS A 621 5.60 3.55 11.12
C CYS A 621 5.80 2.42 12.14
N ALA A 622 5.63 2.71 13.44
CA ALA A 622 5.79 1.72 14.52
C ALA A 622 4.89 0.48 14.35
N ASP A 623 3.65 0.66 13.85
CA ASP A 623 2.67 -0.43 13.71
C ASP A 623 2.91 -1.35 12.50
N THR A 624 3.76 -0.96 11.54
CA THR A 624 4.07 -1.78 10.35
C THR A 624 4.55 -3.20 10.72
N VAL A 625 5.19 -3.36 11.89
CA VAL A 625 5.68 -4.65 12.42
C VAL A 625 4.54 -5.65 12.66
N TYR A 626 3.36 -5.19 13.11
CA TYR A 626 2.21 -6.06 13.34
C TYR A 626 1.67 -6.65 12.03
N TYR A 627 1.76 -5.90 10.93
CA TYR A 627 1.42 -6.39 9.60
C TYR A 627 2.46 -7.39 9.07
N TYR A 628 3.75 -7.20 9.34
CA TYR A 628 4.78 -8.19 9.02
C TYR A 628 4.56 -9.55 9.71
N GLN A 629 4.16 -9.58 10.99
CA GLN A 629 3.84 -10.84 11.70
C GLN A 629 2.53 -11.48 11.18
N MET A 630 1.50 -10.66 10.93
CA MET A 630 0.19 -11.16 10.49
C MET A 630 0.19 -11.78 9.09
N VAL A 631 0.91 -11.17 8.12
CA VAL A 631 0.78 -11.50 6.70
C VAL A 631 1.04 -12.98 6.35
N PRO A 632 2.05 -13.68 6.90
CA PRO A 632 2.25 -15.11 6.66
C PRO A 632 1.04 -15.98 7.06
N HIS A 633 0.48 -15.77 8.25
CA HIS A 633 -0.68 -16.54 8.75
C HIS A 633 -1.98 -16.15 8.04
N LEU A 634 -2.17 -14.86 7.75
CA LEU A 634 -3.30 -14.41 6.95
C LEU A 634 -3.23 -15.02 5.54
N THR A 635 -2.03 -15.16 4.96
CA THR A 635 -1.83 -15.78 3.64
C THR A 635 -2.17 -17.28 3.65
N THR A 636 -1.84 -18.03 4.72
CA THR A 636 -2.25 -19.45 4.82
C THR A 636 -3.74 -19.62 5.10
N ALA A 637 -4.35 -18.73 5.89
CA ALA A 637 -5.81 -18.70 6.08
C ALA A 637 -6.54 -18.38 4.77
N LEU A 638 -6.11 -17.34 4.04
CA LEU A 638 -6.60 -16.97 2.71
C LEU A 638 -6.41 -18.09 1.70
N GLN A 639 -5.26 -18.78 1.70
CA GLN A 639 -5.02 -19.95 0.85
C GLN A 639 -6.12 -21.00 1.03
N SER A 640 -6.48 -21.32 2.27
CA SER A 640 -7.54 -22.29 2.55
C SER A 640 -8.94 -21.80 2.12
N ALA A 641 -9.25 -20.51 2.35
CA ALA A 641 -10.52 -19.89 1.99
C ALA A 641 -10.71 -19.76 0.47
N MET A 642 -9.66 -19.34 -0.25
CA MET A 642 -9.64 -19.25 -1.71
C MET A 642 -9.74 -20.63 -2.35
N ALA A 643 -9.00 -21.63 -1.87
CA ALA A 643 -9.02 -22.97 -2.44
C ALA A 643 -10.34 -23.72 -2.12
N ALA A 644 -10.98 -23.43 -0.98
CA ALA A 644 -12.36 -23.84 -0.73
C ALA A 644 -13.37 -23.06 -1.59
N GLY A 645 -13.02 -21.84 -2.02
CA GLY A 645 -13.85 -20.93 -2.81
C GLY A 645 -14.89 -20.13 -2.00
N SER A 646 -14.69 -19.99 -0.68
CA SER A 646 -15.62 -19.29 0.21
C SER A 646 -15.67 -17.77 0.00
N LEU A 647 -14.61 -17.19 -0.57
CA LEU A 647 -14.53 -15.78 -1.00
C LEU A 647 -15.31 -15.48 -2.30
N GLY A 648 -16.12 -16.42 -2.77
CA GLY A 648 -16.92 -16.33 -3.99
C GLY A 648 -16.10 -16.60 -5.25
N LEU A 649 -16.37 -15.82 -6.31
CA LEU A 649 -15.58 -15.84 -7.54
C LEU A 649 -14.38 -14.91 -7.40
N LEU A 650 -13.18 -15.48 -7.56
CA LEU A 650 -11.91 -14.76 -7.58
C LEU A 650 -11.74 -14.12 -8.97
N LEU A 651 -11.93 -12.81 -9.04
CA LEU A 651 -11.64 -12.00 -10.23
C LEU A 651 -10.47 -11.04 -9.91
N PRO A 652 -9.49 -10.88 -10.80
CA PRO A 652 -8.53 -9.79 -10.69
C PRO A 652 -9.23 -8.43 -10.59
N GLY A 653 -8.64 -7.49 -9.85
CA GLY A 653 -9.28 -6.23 -9.49
C GLY A 653 -10.37 -6.35 -8.42
N SER A 654 -10.62 -7.54 -7.86
CA SER A 654 -11.43 -7.67 -6.64
C SER A 654 -10.67 -7.13 -5.43
N HIS A 655 -11.34 -6.27 -4.67
CA HIS A 655 -10.86 -5.75 -3.39
C HIS A 655 -11.64 -6.38 -2.23
N TYR A 656 -10.95 -6.68 -1.13
CA TYR A 656 -11.52 -7.19 0.10
C TYR A 656 -10.97 -6.39 1.29
N LEU A 657 -11.83 -6.14 2.27
CA LEU A 657 -11.49 -5.48 3.52
C LEU A 657 -11.52 -6.51 4.66
N GLY A 658 -10.40 -6.66 5.36
CA GLY A 658 -10.25 -7.41 6.59
C GLY A 658 -10.25 -6.47 7.81
N ARG A 659 -10.89 -6.89 8.89
CA ARG A 659 -11.09 -6.13 10.13
C ARG A 659 -10.81 -7.02 11.35
N PHE A 660 -10.07 -6.50 12.33
CA PHE A 660 -9.80 -7.15 13.61
C PHE A 660 -9.34 -6.12 14.66
N GLN A 661 -10.01 -6.01 15.82
CA GLN A 661 -9.77 -5.01 16.88
C GLN A 661 -9.63 -3.58 16.35
N ASP A 662 -8.41 -3.06 16.21
CA ASP A 662 -8.09 -1.71 15.71
C ASP A 662 -7.40 -1.76 14.33
N ARG A 663 -7.24 -2.96 13.76
CA ARG A 663 -6.49 -3.21 12.52
C ARG A 663 -7.42 -3.33 11.32
N LEU A 664 -7.05 -2.64 10.25
CA LEU A 664 -7.66 -2.74 8.94
C LEU A 664 -6.66 -3.28 7.91
N ILE A 665 -7.15 -4.15 7.04
CA ILE A 665 -6.34 -4.95 6.12
C ILE A 665 -6.98 -4.88 4.74
N TRP A 666 -6.26 -4.36 3.74
CA TRP A 666 -6.76 -4.22 2.38
C TRP A 666 -6.14 -5.26 1.47
N ILE A 667 -6.96 -6.15 0.89
CA ILE A 667 -6.49 -7.26 0.06
C ILE A 667 -6.97 -7.04 -1.37
N MET A 668 -6.04 -7.00 -2.33
CA MET A 668 -6.33 -6.83 -3.76
C MET A 668 -5.86 -8.06 -4.54
N ILE A 669 -6.73 -8.62 -5.39
CA ILE A 669 -6.35 -9.66 -6.36
C ILE A 669 -5.73 -9.00 -7.58
N LEU A 670 -4.49 -9.36 -7.90
CA LEU A 670 -3.71 -8.81 -9.02
C LEU A 670 -3.83 -9.67 -10.29
N GLU A 671 -3.79 -10.99 -10.12
CA GLU A 671 -3.65 -11.98 -11.19
C GLU A 671 -4.20 -13.33 -10.73
N CYS A 672 -4.87 -14.06 -11.62
CA CYS A 672 -5.35 -15.44 -11.37
C CYS A 672 -4.94 -16.37 -12.52
N GLY A 673 -4.60 -17.62 -12.17
CA GLY A 673 -4.29 -18.67 -13.15
C GLY A 673 -4.59 -20.06 -12.60
N TYR A 674 -4.20 -21.10 -13.33
CA TYR A 674 -4.54 -22.47 -12.97
C TYR A 674 -3.90 -22.85 -11.63
N THR A 675 -4.75 -23.08 -10.62
CA THR A 675 -4.37 -23.39 -9.23
C THR A 675 -3.45 -22.34 -8.57
N TYR A 676 -3.46 -21.07 -8.99
CA TYR A 676 -2.84 -19.99 -8.21
C TYR A 676 -3.57 -18.64 -8.30
N CYS A 677 -3.34 -17.80 -7.29
CA CYS A 677 -3.79 -16.42 -7.19
C CYS A 677 -2.62 -15.54 -6.73
N CYS A 678 -2.44 -14.37 -7.31
CA CYS A 678 -1.46 -13.37 -6.85
C CYS A 678 -2.20 -12.20 -6.18
N ILE A 679 -1.78 -11.81 -4.98
CA ILE A 679 -2.41 -10.73 -4.21
C ILE A 679 -1.42 -9.68 -3.70
N ASN A 680 -1.92 -8.47 -3.46
CA ASN A 680 -1.31 -7.49 -2.56
C ASN A 680 -2.10 -7.49 -1.24
N ILE A 681 -1.41 -7.49 -0.10
CA ILE A 681 -1.98 -7.21 1.21
C ILE A 681 -1.39 -5.89 1.71
N LYS A 682 -2.23 -4.88 1.94
CA LYS A 682 -1.86 -3.65 2.63
C LYS A 682 -2.38 -3.63 4.06
N GLY A 683 -1.63 -2.98 4.94
CA GLY A 683 -2.07 -2.55 6.25
C GLY A 683 -2.39 -1.06 6.24
N LEU A 684 -3.52 -0.70 6.84
CA LEU A 684 -3.84 0.70 7.11
C LEU A 684 -3.30 1.09 8.50
N GLU A 685 -3.38 2.38 8.83
CA GLU A 685 -2.96 2.92 10.12
C GLU A 685 -3.94 2.54 11.23
N LEU A 686 -3.46 2.34 12.47
CA LEU A 686 -4.33 2.08 13.63
C LEU A 686 -4.75 3.37 14.35
N GLN A 687 -3.96 4.45 14.24
CA GLN A 687 -4.27 5.73 14.86
C GLN A 687 -5.21 6.55 13.96
N GLU A 688 -6.44 6.06 13.84
CA GLU A 688 -7.47 6.64 13.00
C GLU A 688 -7.93 8.04 13.46
N THR A 689 -7.94 9.03 12.56
CA THR A 689 -8.66 10.29 12.82
C THR A 689 -10.16 10.02 12.97
N SER A 690 -10.90 10.87 13.70
CA SER A 690 -12.32 10.65 14.01
C SER A 690 -13.23 10.36 12.81
N CYS A 691 -12.80 10.78 11.61
CA CYS A 691 -13.48 10.52 10.34
C CYS A 691 -13.19 9.14 9.75
N HIS A 692 -12.00 8.57 9.99
CA HIS A 692 -11.71 7.16 9.73
C HIS A 692 -12.47 6.28 10.73
N THR A 693 -12.49 6.65 12.02
CA THR A 693 -13.20 5.88 13.07
C THR A 693 -14.70 5.74 12.77
N ALA A 694 -15.32 6.78 12.19
CA ALA A 694 -16.71 6.73 11.75
C ALA A 694 -16.95 5.81 10.52
N GLU A 695 -15.93 5.55 9.70
CA GLU A 695 -15.98 4.55 8.63
C GLU A 695 -15.69 3.15 9.19
N ALA A 696 -14.70 2.98 10.08
CA ALA A 696 -14.40 1.72 10.74
C ALA A 696 -15.57 1.20 11.60
N GLN A 697 -16.22 2.08 12.38
CA GLN A 697 -17.46 1.73 13.10
C GLN A 697 -18.55 1.22 12.14
N ARG A 698 -18.64 1.78 10.92
CA ARG A 698 -19.62 1.33 9.91
C ARG A 698 -19.22 0.00 9.26
N VAL A 699 -17.94 -0.36 9.23
CA VAL A 699 -17.46 -1.72 8.91
C VAL A 699 -17.91 -2.70 10.01
N ASP A 700 -17.75 -2.32 11.28
CA ASP A 700 -18.08 -3.15 12.43
C ASP A 700 -19.59 -3.41 12.54
N GLU A 701 -20.43 -2.38 12.33
CA GLU A 701 -21.89 -2.55 12.19
C GLU A 701 -22.24 -3.59 11.11
N VAL A 702 -21.57 -3.52 9.96
CA VAL A 702 -21.84 -4.43 8.83
C VAL A 702 -21.44 -5.87 9.18
N PHE A 703 -20.28 -6.08 9.79
CA PHE A 703 -19.83 -7.42 10.17
C PHE A 703 -20.61 -7.99 11.37
N GLN A 704 -20.91 -7.19 12.39
CA GLN A 704 -21.75 -7.61 13.52
C GLN A 704 -23.13 -8.07 13.05
N SER A 705 -23.79 -7.31 12.15
CA SER A 705 -25.11 -7.69 11.59
C SER A 705 -25.12 -9.04 10.87
N ALA A 706 -23.97 -9.47 10.34
CA ALA A 706 -23.80 -10.66 9.53
C ALA A 706 -23.29 -11.88 10.31
N PHE A 707 -22.48 -11.66 11.36
CA PHE A 707 -21.78 -12.72 12.08
C PHE A 707 -22.30 -12.95 13.52
N GLU A 708 -22.93 -11.96 14.17
CA GLU A 708 -23.23 -11.97 15.61
C GLU A 708 -24.73 -11.80 15.91
N GLN A 709 -25.58 -12.72 15.42
CA GLN A 709 -27.02 -12.72 15.71
C GLN A 709 -27.42 -13.72 16.79
N GLU A 710 -27.81 -13.24 17.97
CA GLU A 710 -28.25 -14.06 19.10
C GLU A 710 -29.59 -14.78 18.86
N TYR A 711 -30.52 -14.17 18.12
CA TYR A 711 -31.88 -14.70 17.91
C TYR A 711 -32.22 -14.87 16.43
N ALA A 712 -31.97 -16.06 15.90
CA ALA A 712 -32.17 -16.37 14.48
C ALA A 712 -33.65 -16.56 14.10
N ARG A 713 -34.16 -15.69 13.22
CA ARG A 713 -35.24 -16.07 12.27
C ARG A 713 -34.61 -16.82 11.09
N VAL A 714 -35.32 -17.83 10.56
CA VAL A 714 -34.87 -18.55 9.36
C VAL A 714 -34.96 -17.61 8.15
N CYS A 715 -33.89 -17.52 7.37
CA CYS A 715 -33.76 -16.65 6.19
C CYS A 715 -34.07 -15.16 6.46
N SER A 716 -33.38 -14.57 7.44
CA SER A 716 -33.26 -13.11 7.55
C SER A 716 -32.72 -12.49 6.25
N VAL A 717 -33.28 -11.33 5.88
CA VAL A 717 -32.79 -10.50 4.77
C VAL A 717 -31.58 -9.70 5.24
N ASN A 718 -30.58 -9.57 4.37
CA ASN A 718 -29.40 -8.74 4.57
C ASN A 718 -29.79 -7.24 4.53
N GLU A 719 -29.81 -6.58 5.69
CA GLU A 719 -30.12 -5.16 5.84
C GLU A 719 -29.12 -4.22 5.13
N HIS A 720 -27.99 -4.77 4.66
CA HIS A 720 -26.86 -4.04 4.09
C HIS A 720 -26.51 -4.48 2.67
N PHE A 721 -27.43 -5.15 1.98
CA PHE A 721 -27.30 -5.59 0.57
C PHE A 721 -26.92 -4.46 -0.41
N GLY A 722 -27.27 -3.20 -0.12
CA GLY A 722 -26.94 -2.03 -0.94
C GLY A 722 -25.63 -1.29 -0.59
N ASN A 723 -24.89 -1.74 0.43
CA ASN A 723 -23.62 -1.11 0.83
C ASN A 723 -22.47 -1.44 -0.15
N VAL A 724 -21.37 -0.69 -0.09
CA VAL A 724 -20.14 -1.00 -0.83
C VAL A 724 -19.45 -2.27 -0.30
N LEU A 725 -19.58 -2.58 0.99
CA LEU A 725 -18.99 -3.76 1.65
C LEU A 725 -20.02 -4.90 1.77
N THR A 726 -19.69 -6.08 1.25
CA THR A 726 -20.46 -7.32 1.40
C THR A 726 -19.70 -8.31 2.29
N PRO A 727 -20.24 -8.81 3.42
CA PRO A 727 -19.56 -9.78 4.28
C PRO A 727 -19.33 -11.12 3.57
N CYS A 728 -18.15 -11.73 3.75
CA CYS A 728 -17.74 -12.95 3.01
C CYS A 728 -17.30 -14.12 3.89
N ILE A 729 -16.40 -13.90 4.87
CA ILE A 729 -15.87 -15.00 5.70
C ILE A 729 -15.20 -14.48 6.99
N LEU A 730 -15.24 -15.29 8.05
CA LEU A 730 -14.34 -15.21 9.22
C LEU A 730 -13.12 -16.13 9.00
N LEU A 731 -11.91 -15.58 9.11
CA LEU A 731 -10.64 -16.31 8.95
C LEU A 731 -9.94 -16.50 10.31
N PRO A 732 -9.61 -17.73 10.73
CA PRO A 732 -8.74 -17.95 11.88
C PRO A 732 -7.28 -17.61 11.51
N VAL A 733 -6.66 -16.70 12.26
CA VAL A 733 -5.29 -16.23 12.05
C VAL A 733 -4.58 -16.11 13.40
N LYS A 734 -3.30 -16.51 13.49
CA LYS A 734 -2.48 -16.36 14.69
C LYS A 734 -2.01 -14.90 14.81
N LEU A 735 -2.56 -14.15 15.77
CA LEU A 735 -2.43 -12.70 15.89
C LEU A 735 -2.20 -12.26 17.34
N TYR A 736 -1.46 -11.17 17.51
CA TYR A 736 -1.48 -10.42 18.77
C TYR A 736 -2.80 -9.69 18.93
N SER A 737 -3.56 -10.04 19.97
CA SER A 737 -4.55 -9.12 20.55
C SER A 737 -3.85 -8.01 21.31
N ASP A 738 -4.38 -6.79 21.22
CA ASP A 738 -3.94 -5.63 21.99
C ASP A 738 -4.93 -5.37 23.15
N ALA A 739 -4.40 -5.12 24.35
CA ALA A 739 -5.15 -4.80 25.55
C ALA A 739 -4.48 -3.66 26.31
N ARG A 740 -5.20 -2.55 26.49
CA ARG A 740 -4.72 -1.35 27.20
C ARG A 740 -5.41 -1.25 28.56
N ASN A 741 -4.65 -1.49 29.62
CA ASN A 741 -5.12 -1.42 31.00
C ASN A 741 -4.77 -0.06 31.62
N VAL A 742 -5.71 0.54 32.35
CA VAL A 742 -5.43 1.67 33.24
C VAL A 742 -4.75 1.14 34.51
N LEU A 743 -3.59 1.72 34.87
CA LEU A 743 -2.78 1.30 36.02
C LEU A 743 -2.86 2.27 37.20
N SER A 744 -3.70 3.31 37.11
CA SER A 744 -3.98 4.20 38.24
C SER A 744 -4.59 3.44 39.41
N GLY A 745 -4.14 3.74 40.62
CA GLY A 745 -4.43 2.96 41.83
C GLY A 745 -3.64 1.66 41.97
N ILE A 746 -3.00 1.14 40.92
CA ILE A 746 -2.02 0.04 41.03
C ILE A 746 -0.62 0.61 41.25
N ILE A 747 -0.16 1.50 40.36
CA ILE A 747 1.15 2.16 40.47
C ILE A 747 1.12 3.25 41.57
N ASP A 748 -0.03 3.87 41.82
CA ASP A 748 -0.15 4.94 42.83
C ASP A 748 -0.32 4.41 44.27
N SER A 749 -0.54 3.11 44.45
CA SER A 749 -0.82 2.50 45.77
C SER A 749 0.43 2.47 46.65
N HIS A 750 0.36 3.15 47.80
CA HIS A 750 1.44 3.17 48.79
C HIS A 750 1.83 1.79 49.33
N ASP A 751 0.97 0.78 49.27
CA ASP A 751 1.30 -0.57 49.75
C ASP A 751 1.99 -1.40 48.66
N ASN A 752 1.50 -1.34 47.42
CA ASN A 752 2.18 -1.91 46.25
C ASN A 752 3.61 -1.35 46.10
N LEU A 753 3.77 -0.04 46.29
CA LEU A 753 5.06 0.65 46.22
C LEU A 753 6.03 0.32 47.38
N LYS A 754 5.54 -0.25 48.49
CA LYS A 754 6.40 -0.83 49.54
C LYS A 754 6.87 -2.22 49.14
N GLU A 755 5.96 -3.08 48.67
CA GLU A 755 6.30 -4.43 48.22
C GLU A 755 7.29 -4.42 47.05
N PHE A 756 7.09 -3.54 46.06
CA PHE A 756 7.98 -3.37 44.91
C PHE A 756 9.45 -3.24 45.34
N LYS A 757 9.76 -2.52 46.42
CA LYS A 757 11.14 -2.36 46.90
C LYS A 757 11.75 -3.67 47.38
N GLY A 758 11.00 -4.48 48.12
CA GLY A 758 11.44 -5.78 48.59
C GLY A 758 11.56 -6.80 47.46
N ASP A 759 10.64 -6.75 46.49
CA ASP A 759 10.66 -7.64 45.33
C ASP A 759 11.76 -7.28 44.34
N LEU A 760 12.11 -6.00 44.15
CA LEU A 760 13.22 -5.60 43.27
C LEU A 760 14.54 -6.25 43.68
N ILE A 761 14.81 -6.34 44.98
CA ILE A 761 16.02 -6.98 45.51
C ILE A 761 16.00 -8.49 45.21
N LYS A 762 14.84 -9.16 45.35
CA LYS A 762 14.68 -10.59 44.98
C LYS A 762 14.90 -10.83 43.48
N VAL A 763 14.33 -9.98 42.62
CA VAL A 763 14.44 -10.10 41.17
C VAL A 763 15.86 -9.79 40.70
N LEU A 764 16.54 -8.80 41.28
CA LEU A 764 17.97 -8.53 41.01
C LEU A 764 18.84 -9.74 41.38
N VAL A 765 18.62 -10.36 42.55
CA VAL A 765 19.33 -11.60 42.95
C VAL A 765 19.11 -12.71 41.93
N TRP A 766 17.86 -12.95 41.52
CA TRP A 766 17.52 -14.02 40.57
C TRP A 766 18.13 -13.79 39.18
N ILE A 767 18.02 -12.57 38.62
CA ILE A 767 18.56 -12.24 37.30
C ILE A 767 20.09 -12.32 37.28
N LEU A 768 20.79 -11.84 38.31
CA LEU A 768 22.25 -11.90 38.35
C LEU A 768 22.77 -13.34 38.50
N LEU A 769 22.15 -14.15 39.39
CA LEU A 769 22.49 -15.57 39.53
C LEU A 769 22.25 -16.34 38.21
N GLN A 770 21.11 -16.10 37.56
CA GLN A 770 20.75 -16.78 36.31
C GLN A 770 21.53 -16.27 35.09
N HIS A 771 22.09 -15.05 35.15
CA HIS A 771 23.05 -14.57 34.16
C HIS A 771 24.42 -15.22 34.35
N CYS A 772 24.95 -15.26 35.57
CA CYS A 772 26.23 -15.90 35.85
C CYS A 772 26.21 -17.41 35.61
N SER A 773 25.11 -18.10 35.94
CA SER A 773 24.96 -19.54 35.67
C SER A 773 25.01 -19.87 34.16
N ARG A 774 24.38 -19.03 33.33
CA ARG A 774 24.29 -19.20 31.87
C ARG A 774 25.49 -18.61 31.11
N ARG A 775 26.42 -17.93 31.80
CA ARG A 775 27.62 -17.34 31.18
C ARG A 775 28.58 -18.48 30.76
N PRO A 776 28.99 -18.58 29.48
CA PRO A 776 29.99 -19.55 29.10
C PRO A 776 31.30 -19.26 29.83
N SER A 777 31.77 -20.21 30.63
CA SER A 777 33.00 -20.07 31.40
C SER A 777 34.21 -19.94 30.47
N MET A 778 35.17 -19.08 30.84
CA MET A 778 36.35 -18.78 30.01
C MET A 778 37.44 -19.88 30.10
N GLN A 779 37.02 -21.15 30.11
CA GLN A 779 37.80 -22.29 30.61
C GLN A 779 38.69 -23.02 29.58
N GLU A 780 38.57 -22.75 28.27
CA GLU A 780 39.44 -23.39 27.27
C GLU A 780 40.90 -22.87 27.26
N VAL A 781 41.19 -21.75 27.92
CA VAL A 781 42.53 -21.12 27.91
C VAL A 781 43.42 -21.58 29.07
N ILE A 782 42.85 -21.88 30.25
CA ILE A 782 43.64 -22.12 31.47
C ILE A 782 44.10 -23.60 31.59
N HIS A 783 43.26 -24.58 31.23
CA HIS A 783 43.54 -26.01 31.39
C HIS A 783 44.65 -26.60 30.48
N LYS A 784 45.43 -25.77 29.78
CA LYS A 784 46.65 -26.20 29.04
C LYS A 784 47.97 -25.74 29.67
N THR A 785 47.94 -24.98 30.77
CA THR A 785 49.11 -24.18 31.22
C THR A 785 49.77 -24.69 32.51
N GLU A 786 49.29 -25.78 33.12
CA GLU A 786 49.94 -26.42 34.29
C GLU A 786 51.12 -27.36 33.95
N ASN A 787 51.64 -27.34 32.72
CA ASN A 787 52.67 -28.30 32.30
C ASN A 787 53.88 -27.71 31.55
N LYS A 788 54.48 -26.66 32.12
CA LYS A 788 55.94 -26.44 32.21
C LYS A 788 56.29 -25.16 32.98
N GLY A 789 57.08 -25.28 34.04
CA GLY A 789 57.67 -24.13 34.70
C GLY A 789 58.80 -23.49 33.88
N LYS A 790 58.62 -22.22 33.50
CA LYS A 790 59.68 -21.22 33.31
C LYS A 790 59.06 -19.83 33.19
N GLU A 791 59.76 -18.82 33.69
CA GLU A 791 59.35 -17.42 33.60
C GLU A 791 59.29 -16.93 32.15
N SER A 792 58.30 -16.12 31.82
CA SER A 792 58.36 -15.23 30.66
C SER A 792 57.56 -13.96 30.92
N LEU A 793 58.16 -12.81 30.62
CA LEU A 793 57.50 -11.51 30.69
C LEU A 793 56.51 -11.38 29.53
N ILE A 794 55.24 -11.10 29.85
CA ILE A 794 54.24 -10.68 28.85
C ILE A 794 54.13 -9.16 28.91
N ILE A 795 54.51 -8.50 27.81
CA ILE A 795 54.36 -7.06 27.63
C ILE A 795 52.95 -6.79 27.10
N LEU A 796 52.18 -5.95 27.80
CA LEU A 796 50.89 -5.45 27.31
C LEU A 796 51.08 -4.57 26.06
N PRO A 797 50.41 -4.86 24.93
CA PRO A 797 50.33 -3.92 23.82
C PRO A 797 49.50 -2.68 24.23
N ALA A 798 49.95 -1.49 23.84
CA ALA A 798 49.23 -0.26 24.16
C ALA A 798 47.93 -0.12 23.34
N LEU A 799 46.78 -0.16 24.01
CA LEU A 799 45.46 0.06 23.42
C LEU A 799 45.18 1.58 23.24
N ASN A 800 45.80 2.16 22.21
CA ASN A 800 45.52 3.51 21.73
C ASN A 800 44.99 3.46 20.29
N ALA A 801 43.67 3.35 20.11
CA ALA A 801 42.95 3.84 18.93
C ALA A 801 41.42 3.76 19.15
N SER A 802 40.76 4.91 19.12
CA SER A 802 39.32 4.97 18.85
C SER A 802 39.04 4.52 17.40
N PRO A 803 37.97 3.75 17.12
CA PRO A 803 37.51 3.57 15.75
C PRO A 803 36.98 4.92 15.24
N GLN A 804 37.74 5.59 14.38
CA GLN A 804 37.23 6.76 13.65
C GLN A 804 36.19 6.30 12.64
N THR A 805 34.95 6.76 12.79
CA THR A 805 33.92 6.62 11.77
C THR A 805 34.38 7.39 10.52
N GLN A 806 34.53 6.70 9.39
CA GLN A 806 34.87 7.36 8.13
C GLN A 806 33.64 8.14 7.64
N SER A 807 33.75 9.47 7.65
CA SER A 807 32.82 10.36 6.96
C SER A 807 32.97 10.18 5.45
N LEU A 808 31.91 9.76 4.77
CA LEU A 808 31.79 9.91 3.33
C LEU A 808 30.94 11.16 3.08
N GLU A 809 31.54 12.18 2.47
CA GLU A 809 30.78 13.30 1.91
C GLU A 809 30.16 12.86 0.58
N ASP A 810 28.83 12.81 0.53
CA ASP A 810 28.06 12.96 -0.71
C ASP A 810 26.80 13.76 -0.40
N THR A 811 26.29 14.51 -1.38
CA THR A 811 25.34 15.62 -1.15
C THR A 811 23.88 15.19 -1.37
N ASP A 812 22.94 16.05 -0.97
CA ASP A 812 21.48 15.99 -1.21
C ASP A 812 20.70 14.89 -0.46
N SER A 813 20.39 15.15 0.81
CA SER A 813 19.12 14.69 1.41
C SER A 813 18.47 15.83 2.19
N LEU A 814 17.18 16.06 1.95
CA LEU A 814 16.39 17.15 2.53
C LEU A 814 15.71 16.71 3.84
N ASN A 815 15.72 17.61 4.82
CA ASN A 815 14.83 17.75 5.98
C ASN A 815 14.18 16.47 6.55
N SER A 816 14.64 16.04 7.73
CA SER A 816 13.92 15.07 8.57
C SER A 816 13.94 15.47 10.05
N GLU A 817 13.45 16.68 10.36
CA GLU A 817 13.00 17.03 11.72
C GLU A 817 11.60 16.43 11.94
N ILE A 818 11.57 15.15 12.32
CA ILE A 818 10.39 14.47 12.86
C ILE A 818 10.79 13.90 14.22
N LEU A 819 10.63 14.73 15.23
CA LEU A 819 10.63 14.31 16.63
C LEU A 819 9.16 14.10 17.02
N ASP A 820 8.56 12.99 16.58
CA ASP A 820 7.11 12.77 16.71
C ASP A 820 6.67 12.81 18.18
N ASP A 821 5.63 13.62 18.41
CA ASP A 821 5.23 14.07 19.74
C ASP A 821 4.44 13.03 20.53
N TRP A 822 4.66 13.01 21.84
CA TRP A 822 3.66 12.59 22.84
C TRP A 822 3.28 13.80 23.72
N SER A 823 3.17 14.97 23.08
CA SER A 823 2.81 16.26 23.68
C SER A 823 1.87 17.07 22.76
N ASP A 824 1.01 17.87 23.38
CA ASP A 824 0.51 19.16 22.87
C ASP A 824 -0.34 19.24 21.57
N ASP A 825 -1.59 18.78 21.67
CA ASP A 825 -2.69 19.25 20.83
C ASP A 825 -3.16 20.66 21.30
N ASN A 826 -2.56 21.73 20.77
CA ASN A 826 -2.68 23.09 21.30
C ASN A 826 -3.93 23.87 20.80
N VAL A 827 -5.12 23.60 21.35
CA VAL A 827 -6.32 24.44 21.14
C VAL A 827 -7.13 24.71 22.41
N PHE A 828 -6.82 25.82 23.09
CA PHE A 828 -7.82 26.66 23.77
C PHE A 828 -7.50 28.14 23.51
N GLY A 829 -8.52 28.93 23.19
CA GLY A 829 -8.38 30.34 22.79
C GLY A 829 -8.98 31.34 23.77
N ASP A 830 -9.19 32.55 23.26
CA ASP A 830 -9.92 33.70 23.87
C ASP A 830 -9.32 34.33 25.14
N GLU A 831 -8.41 35.31 24.93
CA GLU A 831 -8.33 36.51 25.78
C GLU A 831 -8.83 37.76 25.02
N PRO A 832 -9.31 38.81 25.72
CA PRO A 832 -10.34 39.71 25.17
C PRO A 832 -9.84 40.92 24.35
N THR A 833 -10.73 41.41 23.48
CA THR A 833 -10.47 42.53 22.56
C THR A 833 -10.49 43.92 23.22
N ILE A 834 -9.31 44.57 23.33
CA ILE A 834 -9.18 46.02 23.54
C ILE A 834 -8.23 46.63 22.48
N LYS A 835 -8.43 47.91 22.15
CA LYS A 835 -8.02 48.57 20.89
C LYS A 835 -6.66 49.30 20.95
N LYS A 836 -6.14 49.61 19.73
CA LYS A 836 -4.97 50.42 19.32
C LYS A 836 -3.73 49.57 19.03
N GLY A 837 -2.83 49.94 18.11
CA GLY A 837 -2.75 51.14 17.26
C GLY A 837 -1.95 50.90 15.97
N LYS A 838 -1.73 51.95 15.16
CA LYS A 838 -0.97 51.89 13.89
C LYS A 838 0.55 52.04 14.10
N GLU A 839 1.25 51.90 12.96
CA GLU A 839 2.62 52.37 12.65
C GLU A 839 3.76 51.44 13.12
N GLU A 840 4.92 51.39 12.46
CA GLU A 840 5.33 51.49 11.03
C GLU A 840 6.86 51.31 11.04
N LYS A 841 7.48 50.81 9.95
CA LYS A 841 8.93 50.99 9.65
C LYS A 841 9.96 50.33 10.61
N ASP A 842 11.23 50.14 10.26
CA ASP A 842 11.88 49.83 8.97
C ASP A 842 13.35 49.43 9.24
N GLN A 843 13.99 48.64 8.34
CA GLN A 843 15.45 48.40 8.27
C GLN A 843 16.13 47.75 9.52
N LEU A 844 17.38 47.28 9.53
CA LEU A 844 18.43 47.12 8.49
C LEU A 844 19.22 45.81 8.72
N LYS A 845 19.78 45.20 7.66
CA LYS A 845 20.76 44.09 7.77
C LYS A 845 22.12 44.60 8.28
N VAL A 846 22.72 43.95 9.29
CA VAL A 846 24.18 43.95 9.52
C VAL A 846 24.67 42.57 10.00
N VAL A 847 25.66 42.04 9.28
CA VAL A 847 26.54 40.90 9.59
C VAL A 847 27.94 41.45 9.24
N PRO A 848 29.02 41.31 10.05
CA PRO A 848 29.49 40.06 10.65
C PRO A 848 30.09 40.15 12.07
N GLY A 849 30.56 39.02 12.63
CA GLY A 849 31.44 38.99 13.80
C GLY A 849 31.66 37.60 14.39
N VAL A 850 32.79 36.95 14.06
CA VAL A 850 33.20 35.67 14.69
C VAL A 850 33.87 35.94 16.03
N ASN A 851 33.48 35.24 17.10
CA ASN A 851 34.36 34.58 18.09
C ASN A 851 33.56 34.03 19.30
N LEU A 852 33.93 32.81 19.73
CA LEU A 852 33.55 32.23 21.04
C LEU A 852 34.37 32.92 22.16
N PRO A 853 33.84 33.07 23.38
CA PRO A 853 34.11 32.02 24.39
C PRO A 853 33.02 31.75 25.45
N ILE A 854 33.01 30.48 25.89
CA ILE A 854 32.86 29.91 27.25
C ILE A 854 32.32 30.83 28.38
N PRO A 855 31.31 30.40 29.18
CA PRO A 855 30.65 31.21 30.20
C PRO A 855 31.36 31.27 31.56
N GLY A 856 31.07 32.30 32.36
CA GLY A 856 31.32 32.30 33.81
C GLY A 856 31.54 33.67 34.48
N SER A 857 30.48 34.34 34.94
CA SER A 857 30.55 35.34 36.02
C SER A 857 29.17 35.54 36.68
N VAL A 858 29.15 36.01 37.93
CA VAL A 858 27.94 36.24 38.74
C VAL A 858 28.13 37.53 39.54
N GLU A 859 27.11 38.40 39.59
CA GLU A 859 26.95 39.37 40.69
C GLU A 859 25.47 39.76 40.88
N SER A 860 25.12 40.47 41.97
CA SER A 860 23.79 40.35 42.59
C SER A 860 23.28 41.59 43.36
N GLN A 861 21.95 41.72 43.47
CA GLN A 861 21.12 42.52 44.42
C GLN A 861 19.61 42.39 44.05
N GLY A 862 18.60 42.50 44.93
CA GLY A 862 18.58 42.45 46.40
C GLY A 862 17.38 43.18 47.07
N VAL A 863 16.43 42.45 47.69
CA VAL A 863 15.32 42.92 48.61
C VAL A 863 14.22 43.81 47.94
N GLY A 864 12.91 43.79 48.22
CA GLY A 864 11.92 43.09 49.11
C GLY A 864 10.53 43.80 48.95
N ASP A 865 9.39 43.50 49.58
CA ASP A 865 8.87 42.42 50.47
C ASP A 865 7.30 42.55 50.60
N HIS A 866 6.65 41.87 51.58
CA HIS A 866 5.31 42.12 52.18
C HIS A 866 3.97 41.76 51.45
N SER A 867 3.62 40.47 51.50
CA SER A 867 2.35 39.88 52.02
C SER A 867 0.93 40.38 51.66
N VAL A 868 0.05 39.45 51.21
CA VAL A 868 -1.16 38.89 51.92
C VAL A 868 -1.77 37.72 51.08
N GLY A 869 -2.52 36.78 51.70
CA GLY A 869 -3.00 35.52 51.08
C GLY A 869 -4.25 35.61 50.16
N THR A 870 -4.82 34.50 49.63
CA THR A 870 -4.79 33.11 50.14
C THR A 870 -5.19 32.06 49.06
N VAL A 871 -4.83 30.77 49.27
CA VAL A 871 -5.26 29.53 48.54
C VAL A 871 -4.51 29.29 47.19
N PRO A 872 -4.13 28.04 46.81
CA PRO A 872 -2.90 27.82 46.03
C PRO A 872 -3.08 27.38 44.57
N GLU A 873 -2.06 27.69 43.75
CA GLU A 873 -1.87 27.17 42.38
C GLU A 873 -0.76 26.10 42.31
N ASN A 874 -0.90 25.17 41.36
CA ASN A 874 0.03 24.05 41.15
C ASN A 874 1.39 24.51 40.59
N ASN A 875 2.42 24.56 41.44
CA ASN A 875 3.81 24.70 41.01
C ASN A 875 4.51 23.34 41.02
N LEU A 876 4.45 22.60 39.90
CA LEU A 876 5.11 21.30 39.74
C LEU A 876 6.34 21.29 38.81
N TYR A 877 6.75 22.44 38.28
CA TYR A 877 8.00 22.61 37.53
C TYR A 877 8.90 23.69 38.16
N LYS A 878 9.60 23.31 39.24
CA LYS A 878 10.73 24.11 39.74
C LYS A 878 11.78 23.23 40.43
N ALA A 879 12.85 22.91 39.69
CA ALA A 879 13.99 22.18 40.24
C ALA A 879 14.70 23.05 41.29
N VAL A 880 14.69 22.60 42.55
CA VAL A 880 15.40 23.29 43.64
C VAL A 880 16.88 22.87 43.58
N ILE A 881 17.72 23.75 43.05
CA ILE A 881 19.18 23.60 43.12
C ILE A 881 19.62 23.90 44.57
N LEU A 882 19.79 22.85 45.37
CA LEU A 882 20.43 22.88 46.68
C LEU A 882 21.94 22.67 46.51
N GLY A 883 22.71 23.76 46.43
CA GLY A 883 24.15 23.71 46.20
C GLY A 883 24.98 23.75 47.48
N TYR A 884 25.80 22.72 47.70
CA TYR A 884 27.02 22.71 48.55
C TYR A 884 27.80 21.39 48.31
N PRO A 885 29.14 21.36 48.47
CA PRO A 885 30.15 22.34 48.06
C PRO A 885 30.93 21.84 46.82
N VAL A 886 31.80 22.67 46.24
CA VAL A 886 32.80 22.19 45.27
C VAL A 886 33.87 21.39 45.99
N VAL A 887 34.11 20.14 45.57
CA VAL A 887 35.29 19.35 45.93
C VAL A 887 36.24 19.37 44.74
N ASP A 888 37.49 19.77 44.99
CA ASP A 888 38.54 19.88 43.97
C ASP A 888 38.95 18.49 43.45
N LYS A 889 39.12 18.34 42.13
CA LYS A 889 39.57 17.09 41.50
C LYS A 889 41.09 16.94 41.56
N GLY A 890 41.62 16.93 42.79
CA GLY A 890 42.98 16.49 43.07
C GLY A 890 43.15 15.03 42.66
N ARG A 891 44.10 14.74 41.76
CA ARG A 891 44.43 13.37 41.38
C ARG A 891 45.12 12.64 42.53
N GLN A 892 44.37 11.77 43.23
CA GLN A 892 44.93 10.57 43.84
C GLN A 892 44.47 9.36 43.03
N GLU A 893 45.40 8.78 42.28
CA GLU A 893 45.27 7.41 41.76
C GLU A 893 45.57 6.44 42.90
N ASP A 894 44.71 6.43 43.92
CA ASP A 894 44.69 5.37 44.93
C ASP A 894 44.19 4.10 44.23
N VAL A 895 45.12 3.38 43.60
CA VAL A 895 44.90 2.08 42.96
C VAL A 895 44.48 1.10 44.07
N ALA A 896 43.17 1.00 44.27
CA ALA A 896 42.56 0.11 45.24
C ALA A 896 42.81 -1.34 44.83
N TYR A 897 43.94 -1.88 45.30
CA TYR A 897 44.29 -3.30 45.18
C TYR A 897 43.19 -4.12 45.86
N ILE A 898 42.22 -4.61 45.07
CA ILE A 898 41.24 -5.58 45.54
C ILE A 898 42.03 -6.83 45.92
N PRO A 899 41.94 -7.31 47.17
CA PRO A 899 42.56 -8.57 47.54
C PRO A 899 41.90 -9.68 46.73
N LEU A 900 42.70 -10.57 46.13
CA LEU A 900 42.21 -11.86 45.63
C LEU A 900 41.67 -12.65 46.83
N MET A 901 40.38 -12.48 47.11
CA MET A 901 39.67 -13.24 48.13
C MET A 901 39.43 -14.65 47.61
N GLU A 902 40.17 -15.60 48.17
CA GLU A 902 39.97 -17.02 47.87
C GLU A 902 38.56 -17.45 48.30
N PHE A 903 37.79 -17.98 47.35
CA PHE A 903 36.48 -18.57 47.63
C PHE A 903 36.62 -19.79 48.55
N SER A 904 35.64 -19.99 49.43
CA SER A 904 35.60 -21.14 50.34
C SER A 904 35.26 -22.46 49.64
N CYS A 905 34.59 -22.42 48.48
CA CYS A 905 34.38 -23.57 47.60
C CYS A 905 35.00 -23.30 46.23
N SER A 906 35.69 -24.30 45.66
CA SER A 906 36.31 -24.23 44.32
C SER A 906 35.30 -23.94 43.20
N HIS A 907 34.04 -24.36 43.39
CA HIS A 907 32.97 -24.21 42.42
C HIS A 907 32.32 -22.81 42.45
N SER A 908 32.54 -22.01 43.51
CA SER A 908 32.01 -20.64 43.62
C SER A 908 32.47 -19.73 42.46
N HIS A 909 33.66 -19.99 41.90
CA HIS A 909 34.19 -19.25 40.74
C HIS A 909 33.28 -19.37 39.51
N LEU A 910 32.52 -20.45 39.34
CA LEU A 910 31.59 -20.64 38.22
C LEU A 910 30.37 -19.69 38.29
N LEU A 911 30.03 -19.18 39.47
CA LEU A 911 28.93 -18.24 39.69
C LEU A 911 29.43 -16.84 40.11
N SER A 912 30.73 -16.58 39.98
CA SER A 912 31.33 -15.29 40.32
C SER A 912 30.85 -14.16 39.41
N LEU A 913 30.69 -12.97 39.99
CA LEU A 913 30.43 -11.73 39.25
C LEU A 913 31.75 -11.20 38.67
N PRO A 914 31.73 -10.48 37.53
CA PRO A 914 32.91 -9.80 37.00
C PRO A 914 33.57 -8.87 38.04
N GLU A 915 34.89 -8.84 38.11
CA GLU A 915 35.66 -8.01 39.06
C GLU A 915 35.33 -6.51 38.92
N GLU A 916 35.03 -6.05 37.70
CA GLU A 916 34.55 -4.69 37.43
C GLU A 916 33.27 -4.36 38.22
N TRP A 917 32.38 -5.34 38.43
CA TRP A 917 31.09 -5.17 39.09
C TRP A 917 31.19 -5.21 40.63
N THR A 918 32.32 -5.61 41.21
CA THR A 918 32.55 -5.62 42.67
C THR A 918 33.23 -4.36 43.21
N SER A 919 33.55 -3.39 42.34
CA SER A 919 34.15 -2.10 42.71
C SER A 919 33.25 -1.24 43.62
N ASN A 920 33.84 -0.63 44.65
CA ASN A 920 33.13 0.19 45.64
C ASN A 920 32.81 1.60 45.11
N CYS A 921 31.51 1.92 44.98
CA CYS A 921 31.02 3.27 44.67
C CYS A 921 30.36 3.97 45.87
N LEU A 922 29.85 3.22 46.85
CA LEU A 922 29.01 3.72 47.94
C LEU A 922 29.76 3.85 49.27
N PRO A 923 29.37 4.79 50.16
CA PRO A 923 29.93 4.87 51.51
C PRO A 923 29.66 3.60 52.33
N ASN A 924 30.71 3.03 52.91
CA ASN A 924 30.68 1.80 53.72
C ASN A 924 29.62 1.80 54.86
N SER A 925 29.22 2.97 55.36
CA SER A 925 28.13 3.13 56.33
C SER A 925 26.76 2.77 55.72
N LYS A 926 26.37 3.44 54.62
CA LYS A 926 25.14 3.12 53.87
C LYS A 926 25.15 1.69 53.34
N MET A 927 26.32 1.15 53.00
CA MET A 927 26.43 -0.23 52.51
C MET A 927 26.10 -1.26 53.59
N ARG A 928 26.55 -1.05 54.83
CA ARG A 928 26.17 -1.90 55.98
C ARG A 928 24.69 -1.80 56.32
N GLU A 929 24.12 -0.60 56.26
CA GLU A 929 22.68 -0.37 56.44
C GLU A 929 21.86 -1.13 55.36
N MET A 930 22.24 -1.01 54.08
CA MET A 930 21.53 -1.70 53.00
C MET A 930 21.72 -3.22 53.00
N SER A 931 22.85 -3.74 53.49
CA SER A 931 23.07 -5.19 53.58
C SER A 931 22.07 -5.92 54.48
N SER A 932 21.38 -5.23 55.40
CA SER A 932 20.30 -5.85 56.21
C SER A 932 18.98 -6.03 55.47
N LEU A 933 18.85 -5.52 54.24
CA LEU A 933 17.67 -5.69 53.38
C LEU A 933 17.81 -6.86 52.39
N PHE A 934 18.96 -7.55 52.38
CA PHE A 934 19.23 -8.63 51.44
C PHE A 934 18.49 -9.93 51.83
N PRO A 935 17.70 -10.54 50.93
CA PRO A 935 16.88 -11.71 51.24
C PRO A 935 17.71 -13.01 51.19
N GLU A 936 18.46 -13.29 52.25
CA GLU A 936 19.38 -14.44 52.36
C GLU A 936 18.70 -15.79 52.06
N GLU A 937 17.48 -16.00 52.56
CA GLU A 937 16.71 -17.23 52.33
C GLU A 937 16.32 -17.42 50.85
N TRP A 938 16.04 -16.32 50.14
CA TRP A 938 15.77 -16.33 48.70
C TRP A 938 17.04 -16.60 47.89
N TYR A 939 18.18 -15.98 48.24
CA TYR A 939 19.47 -16.25 47.62
C TYR A 939 19.85 -17.74 47.73
N GLN A 940 19.69 -18.34 48.91
CA GLN A 940 19.92 -19.77 49.12
C GLN A 940 18.89 -20.67 48.42
N PHE A 941 17.66 -20.21 48.22
CA PHE A 941 16.63 -20.94 47.48
C PHE A 941 16.94 -20.97 45.97
N VAL A 942 17.22 -19.80 45.37
CA VAL A 942 17.53 -19.69 43.93
C VAL A 942 18.79 -20.47 43.56
N LEU A 943 19.85 -20.40 44.37
CA LEU A 943 21.06 -21.22 44.18
C LEU A 943 20.75 -22.71 44.03
N LYS A 944 19.81 -23.24 44.84
CA LYS A 944 19.41 -24.65 44.82
C LYS A 944 18.57 -25.06 43.61
N GLN A 945 18.11 -24.11 42.79
CA GLN A 945 17.34 -24.36 41.56
C GLN A 945 18.18 -24.22 40.27
N LEU A 946 19.46 -23.83 40.35
CA LEU A 946 20.29 -23.61 39.15
C LEU A 946 20.60 -24.91 38.39
N GLU A 947 20.30 -24.92 37.09
CA GLU A 947 20.42 -26.10 36.23
C GLU A 947 21.87 -26.60 36.07
N CYS A 948 22.86 -25.71 36.11
CA CYS A 948 24.22 -25.96 35.62
C CYS A 948 25.00 -27.12 36.27
N PHE A 949 24.59 -27.59 37.45
CA PHE A 949 25.26 -28.69 38.16
C PHE A 949 24.59 -30.06 37.95
N HIS A 950 23.44 -30.15 37.27
CA HIS A 950 22.63 -31.39 37.15
C HIS A 950 23.31 -32.55 36.38
N SER A 951 24.51 -32.35 35.83
CA SER A 951 25.29 -33.39 35.15
C SER A 951 26.17 -34.24 36.09
N GLU A 952 26.31 -33.87 37.37
CA GLU A 952 27.20 -34.55 38.32
C GLU A 952 26.43 -35.31 39.41
N GLU A 953 26.87 -36.53 39.74
CA GLU A 953 26.24 -37.39 40.77
C GLU A 953 26.28 -36.80 42.20
N ASN A 954 26.95 -35.65 42.41
CA ASN A 954 27.06 -34.94 43.68
C ASN A 954 26.48 -33.50 43.65
N ALA A 955 25.72 -33.12 42.61
CA ALA A 955 25.25 -31.75 42.35
C ALA A 955 24.66 -31.02 43.59
N SER A 956 23.81 -31.71 44.37
CA SER A 956 23.17 -31.13 45.56
C SER A 956 24.16 -30.77 46.67
N ASN A 957 25.23 -31.55 46.83
CA ASN A 957 26.27 -31.31 47.83
C ASN A 957 27.12 -30.10 47.43
N VAL A 958 27.45 -29.96 46.14
CA VAL A 958 28.22 -28.82 45.61
C VAL A 958 27.43 -27.51 45.78
N LEU A 959 26.14 -27.49 45.44
CA LEU A 959 25.26 -26.33 45.66
C LEU A 959 25.11 -25.98 47.14
N GLU A 960 25.09 -26.99 48.02
CA GLU A 960 25.12 -26.77 49.48
C GLU A 960 26.43 -26.21 50.01
N GLU A 961 27.57 -26.42 49.35
CA GLU A 961 28.85 -25.78 49.73
C GLU A 961 28.94 -24.35 49.20
N ILE A 962 28.55 -24.12 47.94
CA ILE A 962 28.45 -22.77 47.34
C ILE A 962 27.51 -21.86 48.16
N ALA A 963 26.36 -22.39 48.62
CA ALA A 963 25.42 -21.63 49.45
C ALA A 963 25.96 -21.25 50.85
N LYS A 964 27.10 -21.83 51.29
CA LYS A 964 27.80 -21.48 52.52
C LYS A 964 28.94 -20.47 52.28
N ASP A 965 29.24 -20.13 51.02
CA ASP A 965 30.34 -19.25 50.63
C ASP A 965 30.03 -17.78 50.90
N ARG A 966 30.67 -17.23 51.95
CA ARG A 966 30.50 -15.84 52.37
C ARG A 966 31.10 -14.85 51.38
N VAL A 967 32.20 -15.20 50.71
CA VAL A 967 32.88 -14.31 49.76
C VAL A 967 31.99 -14.11 48.53
N LEU A 968 31.48 -15.20 47.97
CA LEU A 968 30.56 -15.15 46.84
C LEU A 968 29.29 -14.35 47.17
N ARG A 969 28.66 -14.65 48.32
CA ARG A 969 27.47 -13.93 48.78
C ARG A 969 27.74 -12.43 48.97
N ASP A 970 28.84 -12.06 49.62
CA ASP A 970 29.14 -10.66 49.92
C ASP A 970 29.38 -9.85 48.63
N PHE A 971 29.87 -10.47 47.55
CA PHE A 971 29.88 -9.87 46.20
C PHE A 971 28.47 -9.69 45.61
N TYR A 972 27.55 -10.65 45.76
CA TYR A 972 26.16 -10.50 45.32
C TYR A 972 25.42 -9.41 46.10
N VAL A 973 25.60 -9.35 47.43
CA VAL A 973 25.10 -8.23 48.26
C VAL A 973 25.62 -6.89 47.74
N HIS A 974 26.91 -6.83 47.38
CA HIS A 974 27.51 -5.60 46.86
C HIS A 974 26.89 -5.14 45.54
N ALA A 975 26.84 -6.01 44.54
CA ALA A 975 26.31 -5.68 43.22
C ALA A 975 24.80 -5.37 43.27
N VAL A 976 24.01 -6.18 43.98
CA VAL A 976 22.54 -6.00 44.08
C VAL A 976 22.19 -4.68 44.79
N MET A 977 22.79 -4.40 45.95
CA MET A 977 22.45 -3.18 46.68
C MET A 977 22.99 -1.91 46.01
N THR A 978 24.11 -2.01 45.28
CA THR A 978 24.58 -0.88 44.45
C THR A 978 23.60 -0.62 43.30
N CYS A 979 23.17 -1.64 42.56
CA CYS A 979 22.16 -1.48 41.48
C CYS A 979 20.83 -0.94 42.01
N TYR A 980 20.33 -1.46 43.14
CA TYR A 980 19.12 -0.97 43.80
C TYR A 980 19.24 0.53 44.15
N PHE A 981 20.39 0.97 44.66
CA PHE A 981 20.65 2.38 44.96
C PHE A 981 20.73 3.24 43.70
N SER A 982 21.34 2.76 42.60
CA SER A 982 21.35 3.47 41.31
C SER A 982 19.93 3.69 40.75
N LEU A 983 19.01 2.72 40.96
CA LEU A 983 17.63 2.76 40.46
C LEU A 983 16.69 3.67 41.28
N PHE A 984 16.97 3.89 42.58
CA PHE A 984 16.10 4.69 43.47
C PHE A 984 16.73 5.96 44.05
N GLY A 985 18.06 6.11 43.99
CA GLY A 985 18.76 7.29 44.50
C GLY A 985 18.97 7.30 46.02
N VAL A 986 19.19 8.50 46.56
CA VAL A 986 19.84 8.68 47.88
C VAL A 986 18.92 8.40 49.07
N ASP A 987 17.61 8.58 48.92
CA ASP A 987 16.65 8.59 50.02
C ASP A 987 15.67 7.41 49.97
N THR A 988 15.26 6.93 51.15
CA THR A 988 14.37 5.77 51.30
C THR A 988 12.89 6.06 51.01
N MET A 989 12.55 7.27 50.55
CA MET A 989 11.18 7.69 50.23
C MET A 989 10.49 6.76 49.22
N VAL A 990 9.16 6.69 49.29
CA VAL A 990 8.34 5.93 48.34
C VAL A 990 8.52 6.55 46.94
N PRO A 991 8.89 5.78 45.90
CA PRO A 991 9.09 6.33 44.56
C PRO A 991 7.77 6.84 44.01
N SER A 992 7.79 7.98 43.33
CA SER A 992 6.61 8.47 42.64
C SER A 992 6.32 7.64 41.37
N PRO A 993 5.06 7.57 40.91
CA PRO A 993 4.72 6.95 39.62
C PRO A 993 5.56 7.49 38.45
N GLY A 994 5.81 8.81 38.41
CA GLY A 994 6.69 9.45 37.43
C GLY A 994 8.19 9.17 37.62
N HIS A 995 8.64 8.65 38.76
CA HIS A 995 9.97 8.05 38.90
C HIS A 995 10.00 6.66 38.26
N ILE A 996 8.97 5.83 38.53
CA ILE A 996 8.86 4.48 37.96
C ILE A 996 8.82 4.51 36.43
N LEU A 997 8.03 5.40 35.82
CA LEU A 997 7.97 5.55 34.36
C LEU A 997 9.34 5.91 33.75
N ARG A 998 10.06 6.86 34.37
CA ARG A 998 11.38 7.28 33.88
C ARG A 998 12.41 6.15 33.96
N VAL A 999 12.48 5.46 35.09
CA VAL A 999 13.41 4.32 35.27
C VAL A 999 13.05 3.15 34.36
N TYR A 1000 11.77 2.84 34.16
CA TYR A 1000 11.32 1.83 33.18
C TYR A 1000 11.80 2.15 31.76
N SER A 1001 11.80 3.44 31.42
CA SER A 1001 12.28 4.00 30.15
C SER A 1001 13.81 4.16 30.08
N GLY A 1002 14.56 3.76 31.11
CA GLY A 1002 16.02 3.88 31.19
C GLY A 1002 16.55 5.25 31.62
N VAL A 1003 15.66 6.22 31.91
CA VAL A 1003 16.03 7.57 32.35
C VAL A 1003 16.12 7.60 33.87
N LEU A 1004 17.34 7.77 34.38
CA LEU A 1004 17.67 7.69 35.81
C LEU A 1004 18.11 9.06 36.36
N PRO A 1005 17.77 9.39 37.63
CA PRO A 1005 18.25 10.62 38.26
C PRO A 1005 19.75 10.52 38.56
N TRP A 1006 20.48 11.62 38.35
CA TRP A 1006 21.93 11.62 38.53
C TRP A 1006 22.35 11.27 39.97
N SER A 1007 23.34 10.38 40.08
CA SER A 1007 24.03 10.03 41.32
C SER A 1007 25.36 9.35 40.99
N LEU A 1008 26.30 9.34 41.94
CA LEU A 1008 27.59 8.64 41.78
C LEU A 1008 27.43 7.15 41.42
N ALA A 1009 26.39 6.49 41.95
CA ALA A 1009 26.09 5.09 41.64
C ALA A 1009 25.41 4.91 40.27
N LEU A 1010 24.82 5.97 39.69
CA LEU A 1010 24.38 5.93 38.30
C LEU A 1010 25.59 5.96 37.38
N ASP A 1011 26.54 6.88 37.61
CA ASP A 1011 27.75 7.01 36.78
C ASP A 1011 28.48 5.65 36.68
N TRP A 1012 28.76 5.01 37.83
CA TRP A 1012 29.32 3.66 37.99
C TRP A 1012 28.54 2.53 37.30
N LEU A 1013 27.22 2.69 37.15
CA LEU A 1013 26.36 1.70 36.46
C LEU A 1013 26.34 1.96 34.95
N THR A 1014 26.36 3.22 34.50
CA THR A 1014 26.41 3.59 33.08
C THR A 1014 27.75 3.25 32.43
N GLU A 1015 28.84 3.21 33.19
CA GLU A 1015 30.14 2.65 32.76
C GLU A 1015 30.05 1.13 32.44
N LYS A 1016 28.98 0.44 32.85
CA LYS A 1016 28.84 -1.03 32.79
C LYS A 1016 27.57 -1.43 32.02
N PRO A 1017 27.56 -1.34 30.68
CA PRO A 1017 26.35 -1.48 29.87
C PRO A 1017 25.63 -2.83 30.04
N GLU A 1018 26.35 -3.92 30.28
CA GLU A 1018 25.75 -5.23 30.57
C GLU A 1018 24.96 -5.22 31.90
N LEU A 1019 25.60 -4.75 32.98
CA LEU A 1019 24.98 -4.66 34.31
C LEU A 1019 23.81 -3.67 34.32
N PHE A 1020 23.93 -2.55 33.61
CA PHE A 1020 22.84 -1.58 33.40
C PHE A 1020 21.62 -2.23 32.74
N GLN A 1021 21.82 -3.00 31.66
CA GLN A 1021 20.73 -3.72 30.98
C GLN A 1021 20.10 -4.80 31.89
N LEU A 1022 20.88 -5.51 32.71
CA LEU A 1022 20.36 -6.48 33.68
C LEU A 1022 19.58 -5.80 34.81
N ALA A 1023 20.04 -4.66 35.32
CA ALA A 1023 19.36 -3.88 36.35
C ALA A 1023 18.03 -3.30 35.84
N LEU A 1024 17.99 -2.76 34.61
CA LEU A 1024 16.75 -2.33 33.97
C LEU A 1024 15.80 -3.50 33.71
N LYS A 1025 16.31 -4.66 33.28
CA LYS A 1025 15.50 -5.88 33.11
C LYS A 1025 14.85 -6.30 34.43
N ALA A 1026 15.60 -6.29 35.54
CA ALA A 1026 15.07 -6.57 36.86
C ALA A 1026 13.97 -5.58 37.27
N PHE A 1027 14.18 -4.27 37.05
CA PHE A 1027 13.17 -3.25 37.32
C PHE A 1027 11.89 -3.45 36.49
N ARG A 1028 12.04 -3.75 35.20
CA ARG A 1028 10.91 -4.06 34.28
C ARG A 1028 10.15 -5.31 34.73
N TYR A 1029 10.83 -6.37 35.17
CA TYR A 1029 10.22 -7.60 35.70
C TYR A 1029 9.49 -7.34 37.02
N THR A 1030 10.08 -6.57 37.95
CA THR A 1030 9.43 -6.20 39.23
C THR A 1030 8.16 -5.37 39.01
N LEU A 1031 8.12 -4.50 38.01
CA LEU A 1031 6.91 -3.77 37.66
C LEU A 1031 5.79 -4.71 37.18
N LYS A 1032 6.11 -5.67 36.31
CA LYS A 1032 5.14 -6.67 35.86
C LYS A 1032 4.64 -7.53 37.03
N LEU A 1033 5.54 -7.93 37.93
CA LEU A 1033 5.21 -8.67 39.15
C LEU A 1033 4.26 -7.90 40.07
N MET A 1034 4.46 -6.59 40.25
CA MET A 1034 3.58 -5.73 41.05
C MET A 1034 2.17 -5.63 40.43
N ILE A 1035 2.08 -5.53 39.10
CA ILE A 1035 0.80 -5.49 38.37
C ILE A 1035 0.09 -6.84 38.44
N ASP A 1036 0.82 -7.95 38.27
CA ASP A 1036 0.26 -9.30 38.33
C ASP A 1036 -0.21 -9.64 39.75
N LYS A 1037 0.56 -9.31 40.79
CA LYS A 1037 0.13 -9.41 42.20
C LYS A 1037 -1.18 -8.66 42.46
N ALA A 1038 -1.29 -7.43 41.95
CA ALA A 1038 -2.50 -6.60 42.10
C ALA A 1038 -3.71 -7.13 41.29
N SER A 1039 -3.48 -7.99 40.29
CA SER A 1039 -4.51 -8.51 39.37
C SER A 1039 -4.95 -9.94 39.68
N LEU A 1040 -4.03 -10.78 40.17
CA LEU A 1040 -4.22 -12.22 40.40
C LEU A 1040 -4.27 -12.59 41.89
N GLY A 1041 -3.64 -11.80 42.75
CA GLY A 1041 -3.50 -12.05 44.18
C GLY A 1041 -2.03 -12.04 44.64
N PRO A 1042 -1.78 -11.98 45.96
CA PRO A 1042 -0.41 -12.07 46.50
C PRO A 1042 0.18 -13.46 46.25
N ILE A 1043 1.47 -13.50 45.93
CA ILE A 1043 2.25 -14.74 45.77
C ILE A 1043 2.41 -15.40 47.14
N GLU A 1044 2.06 -16.68 47.26
CA GLU A 1044 2.07 -17.41 48.53
C GLU A 1044 3.44 -18.00 48.86
N ASP A 1045 4.20 -18.46 47.86
CA ASP A 1045 5.40 -19.29 48.03
C ASP A 1045 6.60 -18.83 47.18
N PHE A 1046 7.83 -19.08 47.65
CA PHE A 1046 9.06 -18.81 46.86
C PHE A 1046 9.09 -19.59 45.53
N LYS A 1047 8.50 -20.79 45.48
CA LYS A 1047 8.42 -21.58 44.26
C LYS A 1047 7.53 -20.91 43.20
N GLU A 1048 6.43 -20.30 43.62
CA GLU A 1048 5.54 -19.56 42.73
C GLU A 1048 6.26 -18.31 42.18
N LEU A 1049 7.02 -17.60 43.01
CA LEU A 1049 7.87 -16.50 42.56
C LEU A 1049 8.90 -16.93 41.49
N THR A 1050 9.59 -18.07 41.66
CA THR A 1050 10.49 -18.58 40.61
C THR A 1050 9.73 -18.88 39.32
N ASN A 1051 8.59 -19.58 39.39
CA ASN A 1051 7.79 -19.92 38.21
C ASN A 1051 7.40 -18.66 37.40
N CYS A 1052 6.97 -17.58 38.07
CA CYS A 1052 6.62 -16.33 37.40
C CYS A 1052 7.83 -15.65 36.72
N LEU A 1053 9.01 -15.69 37.35
CA LEU A 1053 10.24 -15.11 36.77
C LEU A 1053 10.77 -15.95 35.60
N GLU A 1054 10.59 -17.27 35.64
CA GLU A 1054 10.87 -18.17 34.51
C GLU A 1054 9.92 -17.90 33.34
N GLU A 1055 8.61 -17.74 33.59
CA GLU A 1055 7.62 -17.36 32.56
C GLU A 1055 7.96 -16.01 31.92
N TYR A 1056 8.36 -15.01 32.72
CA TYR A 1056 8.78 -13.70 32.18
C TYR A 1056 10.02 -13.82 31.27
N GLU A 1057 10.91 -14.78 31.52
CA GLU A 1057 12.10 -15.03 30.70
C GLU A 1057 11.76 -15.74 29.38
N THR A 1058 10.94 -16.80 29.44
CA THR A 1058 10.62 -17.62 28.25
C THR A 1058 9.54 -16.99 27.38
N ASP A 1059 8.44 -16.51 27.96
CA ASP A 1059 7.19 -16.28 27.23
C ASP A 1059 6.89 -14.78 27.03
N TRP A 1060 7.38 -13.92 27.93
CA TRP A 1060 7.17 -12.46 27.85
C TRP A 1060 8.32 -11.72 27.17
N TYR A 1061 8.02 -10.59 26.54
CA TYR A 1061 8.97 -9.50 26.35
C TYR A 1061 8.47 -8.26 27.10
N ILE A 1062 9.32 -7.66 27.94
CA ILE A 1062 8.95 -6.55 28.83
C ILE A 1062 9.85 -5.35 28.52
N GLY A 1063 9.30 -4.29 27.93
CA GLY A 1063 10.08 -3.14 27.47
C GLY A 1063 9.27 -2.04 26.80
N LEU A 1064 9.94 -1.11 26.13
CA LEU A 1064 9.27 -0.01 25.41
C LEU A 1064 8.77 -0.49 24.04
N VAL A 1065 7.63 0.03 23.58
CA VAL A 1065 7.16 -0.18 22.20
C VAL A 1065 8.16 0.33 21.16
N SER A 1066 8.97 1.33 21.53
CA SER A 1066 10.05 1.91 20.73
C SER A 1066 11.35 1.09 20.71
N ASP A 1067 11.54 0.10 21.60
CA ASP A 1067 12.74 -0.73 21.62
C ASP A 1067 12.79 -1.59 20.34
N GLU A 1068 13.90 -1.63 19.58
CA GLU A 1068 14.01 -2.53 18.41
C GLU A 1068 13.77 -4.00 18.80
N LYS A 1069 14.16 -4.38 20.02
CA LYS A 1069 13.89 -5.70 20.63
C LYS A 1069 12.38 -6.00 20.79
N TRP A 1070 11.51 -5.00 20.90
CA TRP A 1070 10.05 -5.19 20.85
C TRP A 1070 9.61 -5.63 19.45
N LYS A 1071 10.17 -5.00 18.40
CA LYS A 1071 9.89 -5.34 17.01
C LYS A 1071 10.39 -6.75 16.68
N GLU A 1072 11.59 -7.09 17.15
CA GLU A 1072 12.14 -8.45 17.08
C GLU A 1072 11.24 -9.47 17.79
N ALA A 1073 10.78 -9.18 19.02
CA ALA A 1073 9.91 -10.07 19.79
C ALA A 1073 8.55 -10.32 19.11
N VAL A 1074 7.95 -9.29 18.49
CA VAL A 1074 6.73 -9.42 17.68
C VAL A 1074 6.96 -10.36 16.49
N VAL A 1075 8.04 -10.18 15.73
CA VAL A 1075 8.39 -11.01 14.56
C VAL A 1075 8.82 -12.44 14.96
N GLN A 1076 9.40 -12.63 16.14
CA GLN A 1076 9.76 -13.93 16.71
C GLN A 1076 8.56 -14.67 17.35
N GLU A 1077 7.37 -14.05 17.40
CA GLU A 1077 6.16 -14.66 17.97
C GLU A 1077 6.27 -15.04 19.46
N LYS A 1078 6.93 -14.19 20.27
CA LYS A 1078 6.87 -14.23 21.74
C LYS A 1078 5.40 -14.29 22.21
N PRO A 1079 4.99 -15.26 23.06
CA PRO A 1079 3.60 -15.42 23.49
C PRO A 1079 2.95 -14.13 24.04
N TYR A 1080 3.70 -13.35 24.82
CA TYR A 1080 3.22 -12.12 25.45
C TYR A 1080 4.22 -10.98 25.33
N LEU A 1081 3.72 -9.74 25.28
CA LEU A 1081 4.54 -8.53 25.42
C LEU A 1081 3.87 -7.55 26.40
N PHE A 1082 4.67 -6.82 27.20
CA PHE A 1082 4.20 -5.77 28.11
C PHE A 1082 5.01 -4.48 27.94
N SER A 1083 4.30 -3.35 27.82
CA SER A 1083 4.88 -2.02 27.88
C SER A 1083 4.13 -1.11 28.86
N LEU A 1084 4.87 -0.33 29.65
CA LEU A 1084 4.33 0.78 30.44
C LEU A 1084 4.30 2.05 29.57
N GLY A 1085 3.19 2.79 29.63
CA GLY A 1085 3.02 4.10 29.03
C GLY A 1085 2.33 5.09 29.98
N TYR A 1086 2.13 6.31 29.47
CA TYR A 1086 1.42 7.38 30.17
C TYR A 1086 0.62 8.20 29.15
N ASP A 1087 -0.66 8.39 29.43
CA ASP A 1087 -1.57 9.21 28.65
C ASP A 1087 -1.58 10.64 29.25
N SER A 1088 -1.02 11.59 28.50
CA SER A 1088 -0.93 13.00 28.89
C SER A 1088 -2.29 13.71 28.90
N ASN A 1089 -3.20 13.33 28.01
CA ASN A 1089 -4.53 13.92 27.89
C ASN A 1089 -5.46 13.50 29.03
N MET A 1090 -5.35 12.25 29.47
CA MET A 1090 -6.12 11.71 30.60
C MET A 1090 -5.40 11.89 31.95
N GLY A 1091 -4.07 12.06 31.96
CA GLY A 1091 -3.23 12.12 33.15
C GLY A 1091 -3.00 10.76 33.83
N VAL A 1092 -2.96 9.68 33.03
CA VAL A 1092 -3.13 8.30 33.52
C VAL A 1092 -1.98 7.37 33.05
N TYR A 1093 -1.45 6.56 33.98
CA TYR A 1093 -0.51 5.49 33.64
C TYR A 1093 -1.23 4.31 32.98
N THR A 1094 -0.68 3.80 31.89
CA THR A 1094 -1.29 2.72 31.09
C THR A 1094 -0.34 1.54 30.91
N GLY A 1095 -0.89 0.34 30.87
CA GLY A 1095 -0.15 -0.89 30.55
C GLY A 1095 -0.68 -1.50 29.26
N ARG A 1096 0.16 -1.57 28.22
CA ARG A 1096 -0.15 -2.24 26.96
C ARG A 1096 0.31 -3.69 27.03
N VAL A 1097 -0.63 -4.62 27.07
CA VAL A 1097 -0.39 -6.07 26.98
C VAL A 1097 -0.71 -6.53 25.57
N LEU A 1098 0.22 -7.21 24.92
CA LEU A 1098 -0.07 -8.01 23.74
C LEU A 1098 -0.10 -9.49 24.09
N SER A 1099 -1.06 -10.25 23.55
CA SER A 1099 -1.09 -11.72 23.70
C SER A 1099 -1.36 -12.41 22.37
N LEU A 1100 -0.56 -13.43 22.05
CA LEU A 1100 -0.57 -14.10 20.75
C LEU A 1100 -1.54 -15.30 20.75
N GLN A 1101 -2.65 -15.19 20.00
CA GLN A 1101 -3.74 -16.18 20.02
C GLN A 1101 -4.26 -16.50 18.60
N GLU A 1102 -5.00 -17.60 18.42
CA GLU A 1102 -5.79 -17.83 17.20
C GLU A 1102 -7.10 -17.03 17.26
N LEU A 1103 -7.19 -15.98 16.45
CA LEU A 1103 -8.29 -15.00 16.47
C LEU A 1103 -8.98 -14.93 15.10
N LEU A 1104 -10.24 -14.50 15.09
CA LEU A 1104 -11.07 -14.48 13.87
C LEU A 1104 -11.05 -13.09 13.22
N VAL A 1105 -10.38 -12.98 12.06
CA VAL A 1105 -10.41 -11.80 11.20
C VAL A 1105 -11.70 -11.81 10.38
N GLN A 1106 -12.49 -10.74 10.46
CA GLN A 1106 -13.69 -10.54 9.66
C GLN A 1106 -13.30 -10.05 8.27
N VAL A 1107 -13.78 -10.69 7.19
CA VAL A 1107 -13.46 -10.31 5.81
C VAL A 1107 -14.72 -10.13 4.97
N GLY A 1108 -14.78 -9.01 4.25
CA GLY A 1108 -15.82 -8.70 3.27
C GLY A 1108 -15.24 -8.24 1.93
N LYS A 1109 -16.01 -8.41 0.85
CA LYS A 1109 -15.69 -7.95 -0.50
C LYS A 1109 -16.23 -6.54 -0.72
N LEU A 1110 -15.42 -5.67 -1.30
CA LEU A 1110 -15.82 -4.31 -1.70
C LEU A 1110 -16.32 -4.30 -3.15
N ASN A 1111 -17.26 -3.40 -3.48
CA ASN A 1111 -17.57 -3.09 -4.87
C ASN A 1111 -16.33 -2.48 -5.54
N ALA A 1112 -15.70 -3.21 -6.45
CA ALA A 1112 -14.47 -2.81 -7.12
C ALA A 1112 -14.62 -1.50 -7.91
N GLU A 1113 -15.82 -1.17 -8.40
CA GLU A 1113 -16.03 0.10 -9.09
C GLU A 1113 -16.04 1.29 -8.12
N ALA A 1114 -16.53 1.11 -6.88
CA ALA A 1114 -16.46 2.16 -5.87
C ALA A 1114 -14.99 2.52 -5.57
N VAL A 1115 -14.12 1.49 -5.46
CA VAL A 1115 -12.67 1.67 -5.32
C VAL A 1115 -12.07 2.35 -6.54
N ARG A 1116 -12.28 1.81 -7.75
CA ARG A 1116 -11.70 2.35 -9.00
C ARG A 1116 -12.15 3.80 -9.26
N GLY A 1117 -13.40 4.13 -8.97
CA GLY A 1117 -13.99 5.47 -9.10
C GLY A 1117 -13.44 6.46 -8.08
N GLN A 1118 -13.36 6.07 -6.80
CA GLN A 1118 -12.76 6.91 -5.74
C GLN A 1118 -11.27 7.15 -5.98
N TRP A 1119 -10.49 6.11 -6.33
CA TRP A 1119 -9.07 6.25 -6.69
C TRP A 1119 -8.86 7.12 -7.93
N ALA A 1120 -9.76 7.10 -8.92
CA ALA A 1120 -9.67 7.98 -10.08
C ALA A 1120 -10.02 9.43 -9.72
N ASN A 1121 -11.03 9.63 -8.88
CA ASN A 1121 -11.42 10.95 -8.39
C ASN A 1121 -10.35 11.55 -7.46
N LEU A 1122 -9.67 10.75 -6.64
CA LEU A 1122 -8.51 11.16 -5.84
C LEU A 1122 -7.36 11.69 -6.71
N SER A 1123 -7.01 10.98 -7.78
CA SER A 1123 -6.00 11.45 -8.75
C SER A 1123 -6.39 12.80 -9.37
N TRP A 1124 -7.67 12.99 -9.67
CA TRP A 1124 -8.19 14.24 -10.24
C TRP A 1124 -8.24 15.39 -9.21
N GLU A 1125 -8.72 15.13 -8.00
CA GLU A 1125 -8.77 16.10 -6.88
C GLU A 1125 -7.38 16.62 -6.51
N LEU A 1126 -6.36 15.76 -6.47
CA LEU A 1126 -5.01 16.14 -6.10
C LEU A 1126 -4.23 16.73 -7.29
N LEU A 1127 -4.14 16.03 -8.43
CA LEU A 1127 -3.24 16.44 -9.52
C LEU A 1127 -3.83 17.56 -10.40
N TYR A 1128 -5.14 17.49 -10.70
CA TYR A 1128 -5.78 18.48 -11.57
C TYR A 1128 -6.29 19.71 -10.79
N ALA A 1129 -6.88 19.51 -9.61
CA ALA A 1129 -7.45 20.60 -8.81
C ALA A 1129 -6.56 21.14 -7.67
N THR A 1130 -5.34 20.58 -7.47
CA THR A 1130 -4.37 20.93 -6.41
C THR A 1130 -5.04 21.25 -5.08
N ASN A 1131 -5.73 20.23 -4.57
CA ASN A 1131 -6.29 20.27 -3.23
C ASN A 1131 -5.17 20.02 -2.21
N ASP A 1132 -4.33 21.01 -1.98
CA ASP A 1132 -3.15 20.92 -1.09
C ASP A 1132 -3.54 21.05 0.41
N ASP A 1133 -4.80 20.71 0.70
CA ASP A 1133 -5.57 20.91 1.92
C ASP A 1133 -5.54 19.58 2.69
N GLU A 1134 -4.40 19.29 3.34
CA GLU A 1134 -4.06 17.96 3.89
C GLU A 1134 -5.14 17.42 4.85
N GLU A 1135 -5.57 18.24 5.83
CA GLU A 1135 -6.65 17.89 6.76
C GLU A 1135 -7.89 17.33 6.04
N ARG A 1136 -8.25 17.94 4.91
CA ARG A 1136 -9.54 17.75 4.23
C ARG A 1136 -9.60 16.51 3.35
N TYR A 1137 -8.49 15.81 3.15
CA TYR A 1137 -8.54 14.43 2.70
C TYR A 1137 -9.17 13.53 3.76
N SER A 1138 -8.90 13.77 5.04
CA SER A 1138 -9.47 13.00 6.16
C SER A 1138 -10.89 13.45 6.53
N ILE A 1139 -11.23 14.74 6.44
CA ILE A 1139 -12.50 15.28 7.00
C ILE A 1139 -13.75 14.94 6.15
N GLN A 1140 -13.62 14.35 4.96
CA GLN A 1140 -14.74 14.04 4.06
C GLN A 1140 -15.38 12.65 4.25
N ALA A 1141 -15.39 12.13 5.48
CA ALA A 1141 -15.96 10.82 5.85
C ALA A 1141 -17.25 10.48 5.09
N HIS A 1142 -17.31 9.29 4.48
CA HIS A 1142 -18.48 8.79 3.79
C HIS A 1142 -18.71 7.30 4.16
N PRO A 1143 -19.28 7.01 5.34
CA PRO A 1143 -19.36 5.66 5.90
C PRO A 1143 -20.02 4.61 4.99
N LEU A 1144 -20.98 4.99 4.13
CA LEU A 1144 -21.61 4.08 3.17
C LEU A 1144 -20.77 3.76 1.91
N LEU A 1145 -19.69 4.49 1.65
CA LEU A 1145 -18.82 4.34 0.47
C LEU A 1145 -17.38 3.91 0.78
N LEU A 1146 -16.92 4.09 2.03
CA LEU A 1146 -15.59 3.66 2.45
C LEU A 1146 -14.50 4.69 2.13
N ARG A 1147 -14.81 5.98 2.01
CA ARG A 1147 -14.00 6.97 1.26
C ARG A 1147 -12.59 7.07 1.83
N ASN A 1148 -12.47 7.33 3.12
CA ASN A 1148 -11.18 7.61 3.74
C ASN A 1148 -10.33 6.34 3.80
N LEU A 1149 -10.92 5.21 4.20
CA LEU A 1149 -10.24 3.91 4.21
C LEU A 1149 -9.75 3.51 2.80
N THR A 1150 -10.52 3.85 1.75
CA THR A 1150 -10.15 3.61 0.36
C THR A 1150 -9.06 4.56 -0.13
N VAL A 1151 -9.09 5.84 0.25
CA VAL A 1151 -8.04 6.82 -0.06
C VAL A 1151 -6.71 6.41 0.59
N GLN A 1152 -6.72 6.07 1.88
CA GLN A 1152 -5.56 5.56 2.60
C GLN A 1152 -4.97 4.29 1.96
N ALA A 1153 -5.82 3.42 1.40
CA ALA A 1153 -5.41 2.21 0.69
C ALA A 1153 -4.83 2.45 -0.73
N ALA A 1154 -4.77 3.68 -1.24
CA ALA A 1154 -4.10 4.01 -2.50
C ALA A 1154 -2.56 3.84 -2.40
N ASP A 1155 -1.83 4.00 -3.51
CA ASP A 1155 -0.36 4.03 -3.49
C ASP A 1155 0.14 5.46 -3.20
N PRO A 1156 1.21 5.65 -2.38
CA PRO A 1156 1.87 6.94 -2.24
C PRO A 1156 2.33 7.51 -3.60
N PRO A 1157 2.24 8.84 -3.82
CA PRO A 1157 1.92 9.88 -2.84
C PRO A 1157 0.41 10.20 -2.70
N LEU A 1158 -0.49 9.39 -3.28
CA LEU A 1158 -1.94 9.66 -3.25
C LEU A 1158 -2.63 9.04 -2.01
N GLY A 1159 -2.08 7.96 -1.47
CA GLY A 1159 -2.51 7.34 -0.21
C GLY A 1159 -1.32 7.05 0.70
N TYR A 1160 -1.62 6.69 1.95
CA TYR A 1160 -0.66 6.50 3.05
C TYR A 1160 -0.86 5.13 3.74
N PRO A 1161 -0.70 4.01 3.02
CA PRO A 1161 -0.78 2.68 3.63
C PRO A 1161 0.46 2.42 4.47
N VAL A 1162 0.26 2.06 5.75
CA VAL A 1162 1.33 1.78 6.72
C VAL A 1162 2.13 0.51 6.38
N TYR A 1163 1.54 -0.39 5.59
CA TYR A 1163 2.19 -1.58 5.05
C TYR A 1163 1.68 -1.87 3.64
N SER A 1164 2.54 -2.37 2.74
CA SER A 1164 2.13 -3.03 1.50
C SER A 1164 3.03 -4.22 1.22
N SER A 1165 2.46 -5.40 0.97
CA SER A 1165 3.23 -6.55 0.52
C SER A 1165 3.70 -6.36 -0.92
N LYS A 1166 4.82 -6.99 -1.26
CA LYS A 1166 5.12 -7.35 -2.66
C LYS A 1166 4.05 -8.34 -3.17
N PRO A 1167 3.93 -8.59 -4.48
CA PRO A 1167 2.99 -9.59 -5.02
C PRO A 1167 3.19 -10.97 -4.38
N LEU A 1168 2.20 -11.44 -3.62
CA LEU A 1168 2.21 -12.73 -2.93
C LEU A 1168 1.52 -13.79 -3.79
N HIS A 1169 2.27 -14.79 -4.24
CA HIS A 1169 1.74 -15.91 -5.03
C HIS A 1169 1.23 -17.03 -4.11
N ILE A 1170 -0.08 -17.30 -4.17
CA ILE A 1170 -0.78 -18.30 -3.38
C ILE A 1170 -1.18 -19.48 -4.27
N HIS A 1171 -0.70 -20.69 -3.96
CA HIS A 1171 -1.11 -21.93 -4.64
C HIS A 1171 -2.41 -22.48 -4.04
N LEU A 1172 -3.38 -22.88 -4.87
CA LEU A 1172 -4.74 -23.27 -4.47
C LEU A 1172 -4.98 -24.79 -4.48
N TYR A 1173 -3.92 -25.57 -4.24
CA TYR A 1173 -3.90 -27.05 -4.35
C TYR A 1173 -4.72 -27.79 -3.29
#